data_AF-A0AAV7DSX1-F1
#
_entry.id   AF-A0AAV7DSX1-F1
#
_cell.length_a   1.000
_cell.length_b   1.000
_cell.length_c   1.000
_cell.angle_alpha   90.00
_cell.angle_beta   90.00
_cell.angle_gamma   90.00
#
_symmetry.space_group_name_H-M   'P 1'
#
loop_
_entity.id
_entity.type
_entity.pdbx_description
1 polymer ?
#
loop_
_entity_poly.entity_id
_entity_poly.type
_entity_poly.pdbx_seq_one_letter_code
_entity_poly.pdbx_strand_id
1 'polypeptide(L)'
;MLNHHLAGLLGLGSLSWAGHQVHVSLPINQFLDAGVDPKEIPLPHEFILNRDLLAQLYPSFAEGATPFFTLNWSKYAEFLTFRGGLDPVTGGLWLTDIAHHHLAIAILFLIAGHMYRTNWGIGHSLKDILEAHKGPFTGQGHKGLYEILTTSWHAQLSLNLAMLGSSTIVVAHHMYSMPPYPYLATDYGTQLSLFTHHMWIGGFLIVGAAAHAAILCRFVTYSIRNRRFLVHHIHAFTIHVTVLILLKGVLFARSSRLIPDKANLGFRFPLSAWDHVFLGLFWMYNSISVVIFHFSWKMQSDVWGSISDQGVSSTTINGWLRDFLWAQASQEDLKGIMALRFPRFSQGLAQDPTTRRIWFGIATAHDFESHDDITEERLYQNIFASHFGQLAIIFLWTSGNLFHVAWQGNFESWVQDPLHVRPIAHAIWDPHFGQPAVEAFTRGGALGPVNIAYSGVYQWWYTIGLRTNEDLYTGALFLLFLSAISLIAGWLHLQPKWKPSVSWFKNAESRLNHHLSGLFGVSSLAWTGHLVHVAIPGSRGQYVRWNNFLDVLPYPQGLGPLFTGQWNLYAQNPDSSSHLFGTSEGAGTSILTLLGGFHPQTQSLWLTDIAHHHLAIAFIFLVAGHMYRTNFGIGHSMKDLLEAHIPPGGRLGRGHKGLYDTINNSLHFQLGLALASLGVITSLVAQHMYSLPAYAFIAQDFTTQAALYTHHQYIAGFIMTGAFAHGAIFFIRDYNPEQNEDNVLARMLDHKEAIISHLSWASLFLGFHTLGLYVHNDVMLAFGTPEKQILIEPIFAQWVQSAHGKTSYGFDVLLSSTNGPAFNAGRSIWLPGWLNAVNENSNSLFLTIGPGDFLVHHAIALGLHTTTLILVKGALDARGSKLMPDKKDFGYSFPCDGPGRGGTCDISAWDAFYLAVFWMLNTIGWVTFYWHWKHITLWQGNVSQFNESSTYLMGWLRDYLWLNSSQLINGYNPFGTNSLSVWAWMFLFGHLVWATGFMFLISWRGYWQELIETLAWAHERTPLANLIRWRDKPVALSIVQARLVGLAHFSVGYIFTYAAFLIASTSGKFG
;
A
#
# COMPACT_ATOMS: atom_id res chain seq x y z
N MET A 1 -4.12 0.06 50.31
CA MET A 1 -3.63 -0.05 48.92
C MET A 1 -2.15 -0.46 48.86
N LEU A 2 -1.18 0.37 49.27
CA LEU A 2 0.26 0.04 49.08
C LEU A 2 0.70 -1.29 49.73
N ASN A 3 0.27 -1.60 50.96
CA ASN A 3 0.48 -2.91 51.59
C ASN A 3 -0.04 -4.07 50.72
N HIS A 4 -1.22 -3.94 50.10
CA HIS A 4 -1.82 -4.95 49.24
C HIS A 4 -1.07 -5.08 47.89
N HIS A 5 -0.55 -4.00 47.33
CA HIS A 5 0.28 -4.07 46.12
C HIS A 5 1.66 -4.69 46.39
N LEU A 6 2.30 -4.35 47.52
CA LEU A 6 3.59 -4.92 47.89
C LEU A 6 3.46 -6.39 48.33
N ALA A 7 2.70 -6.69 49.38
CA ALA A 7 2.58 -8.05 49.89
C ALA A 7 1.71 -8.94 49.00
N GLY A 8 0.53 -8.46 48.58
CA GLY A 8 -0.43 -9.22 47.79
C GLY A 8 0.00 -9.41 46.34
N LEU A 9 0.11 -8.31 45.58
CA LEU A 9 0.39 -8.40 44.14
C LEU A 9 1.85 -8.82 43.85
N LEU A 10 2.85 -8.11 44.40
CA LEU A 10 4.26 -8.39 44.10
C LEU A 10 4.82 -9.54 44.94
N GLY A 11 4.51 -9.60 46.24
CA GLY A 11 4.98 -10.62 47.16
C GLY A 11 4.43 -12.01 46.83
N LEU A 12 3.11 -12.21 46.89
CA LEU A 12 2.50 -13.50 46.52
C LEU A 12 2.65 -13.81 45.03
N GLY A 13 2.69 -12.81 44.14
CA GLY A 13 2.98 -13.01 42.72
C GLY A 13 4.37 -13.61 42.48
N SER A 14 5.41 -13.02 43.07
CA SER A 14 6.78 -13.56 42.98
C SER A 14 6.93 -14.90 43.69
N LEU A 15 6.18 -15.14 44.79
CA LEU A 15 6.14 -16.44 45.47
C LEU A 15 5.52 -17.52 44.60
N SER A 16 4.39 -17.22 43.95
CA SER A 16 3.70 -18.13 43.03
C SER A 16 4.56 -18.42 41.80
N TRP A 17 5.31 -17.44 41.31
CA TRP A 17 6.23 -17.64 40.20
C TRP A 17 7.42 -18.53 40.58
N ALA A 18 8.05 -18.28 41.73
CA ALA A 18 9.09 -19.17 42.27
C ALA A 18 8.56 -20.59 42.48
N GLY A 19 7.34 -20.75 43.01
CA GLY A 19 6.68 -22.05 43.14
C GLY A 19 6.46 -22.75 41.79
N HIS A 20 6.01 -22.02 40.76
CA HIS A 20 5.88 -22.58 39.41
C HIS A 20 7.24 -23.04 38.85
N GLN A 21 8.28 -22.21 38.97
CA GLN A 21 9.63 -22.58 38.52
C GLN A 21 10.13 -23.83 39.24
N VAL A 22 9.96 -23.91 40.56
CA VAL A 22 10.42 -25.02 41.40
C VAL A 22 9.67 -26.33 41.14
N HIS A 23 8.35 -26.28 40.97
CA HIS A 23 7.52 -27.50 40.84
C HIS A 23 7.25 -27.95 39.40
N VAL A 24 7.43 -27.08 38.40
CA VAL A 24 7.13 -27.38 36.99
C VAL A 24 8.34 -27.19 36.10
N SER A 25 8.96 -26.02 36.13
CA SER A 25 9.99 -25.68 35.13
C SER A 25 11.31 -26.40 35.39
N LEU A 26 11.73 -26.54 36.66
CA LEU A 26 12.99 -27.19 37.03
C LEU A 26 13.07 -28.69 36.70
N PRO A 27 12.06 -29.53 36.99
CA PRO A 27 12.08 -30.94 36.59
C PRO A 27 12.20 -31.12 35.07
N ILE A 28 11.47 -30.31 34.30
CA ILE A 28 11.48 -30.35 32.84
C ILE A 28 12.85 -29.90 32.29
N ASN A 29 13.42 -28.81 32.82
CA ASN A 29 14.73 -28.33 32.40
C ASN A 29 15.82 -29.40 32.63
N GLN A 30 15.80 -30.08 33.78
CA GLN A 30 16.78 -31.13 34.10
C GLN A 30 16.75 -32.32 33.12
N PHE A 31 15.57 -32.70 32.60
CA PHE A 31 15.48 -33.71 31.54
C PHE A 31 15.95 -33.20 30.18
N LEU A 32 15.68 -31.94 29.84
CA LEU A 32 16.16 -31.30 28.61
C LEU A 32 17.69 -31.13 28.62
N ASP A 33 18.27 -30.72 29.75
CA ASP A 33 19.73 -30.62 29.96
C ASP A 33 20.42 -31.99 29.86
N ALA A 34 19.71 -33.06 30.22
CA ALA A 34 20.16 -34.45 30.06
C ALA A 34 19.99 -35.00 28.63
N GLY A 35 19.40 -34.22 27.71
CA GLY A 35 19.22 -34.60 26.30
C GLY A 35 18.07 -35.56 26.01
N VAL A 36 17.08 -35.68 26.92
CA VAL A 36 15.89 -36.53 26.72
C VAL A 36 14.95 -35.91 25.68
N ASP A 37 14.37 -36.73 24.79
CA ASP A 37 13.40 -36.26 23.78
C ASP A 37 12.19 -35.62 24.51
N PRO A 38 11.75 -34.41 24.13
CA PRO A 38 10.59 -33.74 24.75
C PRO A 38 9.30 -34.58 24.81
N LYS A 39 9.15 -35.62 23.98
CA LYS A 39 8.02 -36.56 24.00
C LYS A 39 8.08 -37.58 25.14
N GLU A 40 9.26 -37.83 25.70
CA GLU A 40 9.50 -38.78 26.79
C GLU A 40 9.49 -38.10 28.17
N ILE A 41 9.43 -36.76 28.22
CA ILE A 41 9.36 -36.00 29.46
C ILE A 41 7.93 -36.08 30.05
N PRO A 42 7.77 -36.49 31.34
CA PRO A 42 6.47 -36.52 32.01
C PRO A 42 5.73 -35.17 31.96
N LEU A 43 4.40 -35.20 31.92
CA LEU A 43 3.63 -33.96 31.83
C LEU A 43 3.75 -33.12 33.12
N PRO A 44 3.68 -31.76 33.03
CA PRO A 44 3.83 -30.86 34.18
C PRO A 44 3.05 -31.22 35.44
N HIS A 45 1.84 -31.78 35.29
CA HIS A 45 0.98 -32.16 36.41
C HIS A 45 1.44 -33.44 37.11
N GLU A 46 2.16 -34.33 36.42
CA GLU A 46 2.71 -35.56 37.01
C GLU A 46 3.80 -35.24 38.03
N PHE A 47 4.65 -34.24 37.76
CA PHE A 47 5.64 -33.73 38.72
C PHE A 47 4.98 -33.11 39.97
N ILE A 48 3.87 -32.39 39.81
CA ILE A 48 3.14 -31.78 40.94
C ILE A 48 2.44 -32.85 41.80
N LEU A 49 1.84 -33.87 41.16
CA LEU A 49 1.02 -34.87 41.83
C LEU A 49 1.82 -36.07 42.35
N ASN A 50 2.96 -36.39 41.74
CA ASN A 50 3.84 -37.49 42.14
C ASN A 50 5.11 -36.95 42.84
N ARG A 51 5.03 -36.85 44.17
CA ARG A 51 6.14 -36.39 45.00
C ARG A 51 7.39 -37.27 44.88
N ASP A 52 7.23 -38.58 44.64
CA ASP A 52 8.36 -39.51 44.55
C ASP A 52 9.15 -39.31 43.25
N LEU A 53 8.49 -38.90 42.16
CA LEU A 53 9.14 -38.52 40.90
C LEU A 53 10.00 -37.26 41.08
N LEU A 54 9.50 -36.26 41.81
CA LEU A 54 10.23 -35.01 42.05
C LEU A 54 11.36 -35.21 43.09
N ALA A 55 11.17 -36.08 44.08
CA ALA A 55 12.21 -36.46 45.04
C ALA A 55 13.34 -37.33 44.44
N GLN A 56 13.10 -38.03 43.32
CA GLN A 56 14.18 -38.70 42.57
C GLN A 56 15.11 -37.71 41.87
N LEU A 57 14.58 -36.58 41.40
CA LEU A 57 15.34 -35.50 40.75
C LEU A 57 16.04 -34.59 41.75
N TYR A 58 15.37 -34.29 42.88
CA TYR A 58 15.81 -33.39 43.93
C TYR A 58 15.53 -34.03 45.31
N PRO A 59 16.46 -34.83 45.87
CA PRO A 59 16.28 -35.57 47.12
C PRO A 59 15.77 -34.75 48.30
N SER A 60 16.15 -33.47 48.38
CA SER A 60 15.70 -32.52 49.40
C SER A 60 14.17 -32.32 49.46
N PHE A 61 13.41 -32.60 48.40
CA PHE A 61 11.94 -32.55 48.45
C PHE A 61 11.31 -33.60 49.37
N ALA A 62 12.03 -34.67 49.71
CA ALA A 62 11.59 -35.64 50.71
C ALA A 62 11.48 -35.02 52.12
N GLU A 63 12.26 -33.97 52.43
CA GLU A 63 12.21 -33.26 53.72
C GLU A 63 11.00 -32.29 53.83
N GLY A 64 10.33 -32.00 52.71
CA GLY A 64 9.14 -31.15 52.65
C GLY A 64 9.44 -29.70 53.02
N ALA A 65 8.46 -28.99 53.61
CA ALA A 65 8.64 -27.59 54.02
C ALA A 65 9.41 -27.42 55.36
N THR A 66 9.80 -28.50 56.03
CA THR A 66 10.43 -28.45 57.36
C THR A 66 11.75 -27.64 57.39
N PRO A 67 12.66 -27.78 56.42
CA PRO A 67 13.86 -26.94 56.36
C PRO A 67 13.58 -25.44 56.16
N PHE A 68 12.44 -25.06 55.56
CA PHE A 68 12.06 -23.66 55.36
C PHE A 68 11.75 -22.97 56.69
N PHE A 69 10.86 -23.57 57.49
CA PHE A 69 10.41 -23.02 58.78
C PHE A 69 11.45 -23.16 59.90
N THR A 70 12.44 -24.05 59.75
CA THR A 70 13.57 -24.18 60.69
C THR A 70 14.78 -23.33 60.32
N LEU A 71 14.67 -22.48 59.28
CA LEU A 71 15.74 -21.63 58.72
C LEU A 71 16.96 -22.42 58.20
N ASN A 72 16.86 -23.73 58.04
CA ASN A 72 17.92 -24.57 57.48
C ASN A 72 17.84 -24.59 55.94
N TRP A 73 17.84 -23.41 55.33
CA TRP A 73 17.66 -23.25 53.88
C TRP A 73 18.78 -23.87 53.04
N SER A 74 19.93 -24.21 53.66
CA SER A 74 21.01 -24.96 53.03
C SER A 74 20.55 -26.30 52.42
N LYS A 75 19.48 -26.89 52.97
CA LYS A 75 18.88 -28.14 52.48
C LYS A 75 18.26 -28.03 51.09
N TYR A 76 17.85 -26.84 50.64
CA TYR A 76 17.27 -26.64 49.31
C TYR A 76 18.31 -26.22 48.26
N ALA A 77 19.61 -26.25 48.58
CA ALA A 77 20.69 -25.82 47.69
C ALA A 77 20.80 -26.66 46.39
N GLU A 78 20.05 -27.75 46.25
CA GLU A 78 19.92 -28.53 45.01
C GLU A 78 19.12 -27.77 43.94
N PHE A 79 18.08 -27.03 44.34
CA PHE A 79 17.12 -26.39 43.43
C PHE A 79 16.89 -24.87 43.67
N LEU A 80 17.36 -24.34 44.81
CA LEU A 80 17.43 -22.90 45.12
C LEU A 80 18.90 -22.48 45.23
N THR A 81 19.60 -22.46 44.10
CA THR A 81 21.05 -22.26 44.06
C THR A 81 21.47 -20.79 44.09
N PHE A 82 22.80 -20.58 44.14
CA PHE A 82 23.46 -19.31 43.84
C PHE A 82 24.75 -19.61 43.04
N ARG A 83 24.60 -20.27 41.87
CA ARG A 83 25.73 -20.72 41.02
C ARG A 83 26.45 -19.54 40.37
N GLY A 84 25.68 -18.54 39.91
CA GLY A 84 26.19 -17.41 39.17
C GLY A 84 26.64 -17.76 37.75
N GLY A 85 26.81 -16.72 36.92
CA GLY A 85 27.11 -16.87 35.50
C GLY A 85 25.92 -17.38 34.68
N LEU A 86 26.21 -17.83 33.46
CA LEU A 86 25.25 -18.41 32.53
C LEU A 86 25.42 -19.93 32.48
N ASP A 87 24.32 -20.62 32.25
CA ASP A 87 24.28 -22.03 31.93
C ASP A 87 25.04 -22.29 30.60
N PRO A 88 26.02 -23.22 30.57
CA PRO A 88 26.84 -23.45 29.39
C PRO A 88 26.12 -24.18 28.25
N VAL A 89 24.97 -24.81 28.52
CA VAL A 89 24.14 -25.53 27.53
C VAL A 89 23.11 -24.58 26.91
N THR A 90 22.44 -23.78 27.74
CA THR A 90 21.33 -22.92 27.28
C THR A 90 21.72 -21.45 27.07
N GLY A 91 22.84 -21.00 27.62
CA GLY A 91 23.26 -19.59 27.60
C GLY A 91 22.40 -18.65 28.45
N GLY A 92 21.36 -19.15 29.13
CA GLY A 92 20.54 -18.36 30.06
C GLY A 92 21.12 -18.32 31.48
N LEU A 93 20.51 -17.51 32.36
CA LEU A 93 20.71 -17.65 33.80
C LEU A 93 20.20 -19.02 34.27
N TRP A 94 20.89 -19.64 35.23
CA TRP A 94 20.45 -20.89 35.87
C TRP A 94 19.04 -20.75 36.43
N LEU A 95 18.11 -21.58 35.96
CA LEU A 95 16.69 -21.52 36.37
C LEU A 95 16.50 -21.70 37.90
N THR A 96 17.42 -22.42 38.53
CA THR A 96 17.55 -22.61 39.98
C THR A 96 17.99 -21.34 40.73
N ASP A 97 18.85 -20.50 40.15
CA ASP A 97 19.21 -19.17 40.69
C ASP A 97 18.04 -18.18 40.50
N ILE A 98 17.32 -18.26 39.38
CA ILE A 98 16.12 -17.44 39.12
C ILE A 98 15.03 -17.75 40.16
N ALA A 99 14.77 -19.04 40.42
CA ALA A 99 13.82 -19.48 41.45
C ALA A 99 14.21 -18.97 42.85
N HIS A 100 15.49 -19.04 43.21
CA HIS A 100 16.01 -18.48 44.47
C HIS A 100 15.78 -16.96 44.53
N HIS A 101 16.10 -16.23 43.46
CA HIS A 101 15.94 -14.78 43.39
C HIS A 101 14.47 -14.35 43.56
N HIS A 102 13.52 -15.01 42.89
CA HIS A 102 12.10 -14.71 43.02
C HIS A 102 11.52 -15.05 44.39
N LEU A 103 12.01 -16.11 45.04
CA LEU A 103 11.65 -16.43 46.44
C LEU A 103 12.17 -15.37 47.41
N ALA A 104 13.42 -14.92 47.24
CA ALA A 104 14.01 -13.86 48.05
C ALA A 104 13.27 -12.51 47.88
N ILE A 105 12.93 -12.13 46.65
CA ILE A 105 12.11 -10.95 46.34
C ILE A 105 10.70 -11.08 46.94
N ALA A 106 10.09 -12.27 46.87
CA ALA A 106 8.78 -12.51 47.46
C ALA A 106 8.78 -12.25 48.98
N ILE A 107 9.76 -12.83 49.69
CA ILE A 107 9.93 -12.62 51.14
C ILE A 107 10.16 -11.13 51.44
N LEU A 108 11.01 -10.45 50.66
CA LEU A 108 11.29 -9.02 50.82
C LEU A 108 10.01 -8.17 50.66
N PHE A 109 9.20 -8.40 49.62
CA PHE A 109 7.97 -7.64 49.39
C PHE A 109 6.85 -7.98 50.37
N LEU A 110 6.76 -9.24 50.83
CA LEU A 110 5.86 -9.65 51.90
C LEU A 110 6.20 -8.91 53.21
N ILE A 111 7.48 -8.83 53.59
CA ILE A 111 7.92 -8.08 54.78
C ILE A 111 7.71 -6.56 54.58
N ALA A 112 8.17 -6.01 53.46
CA ALA A 112 8.07 -4.57 53.16
C ALA A 112 6.60 -4.09 53.11
N GLY A 113 5.67 -4.92 52.63
CA GLY A 113 4.24 -4.61 52.66
C GLY A 113 3.71 -4.36 54.08
N HIS A 114 4.20 -5.10 55.09
CA HIS A 114 3.81 -4.95 56.49
C HIS A 114 4.41 -3.70 57.18
N MET A 115 5.40 -3.06 56.56
CA MET A 115 5.98 -1.79 57.08
C MET A 115 5.04 -0.60 56.89
N TYR A 116 4.07 -0.68 55.98
CA TYR A 116 3.11 0.40 55.69
C TYR A 116 1.76 0.18 56.39
N ARG A 117 1.19 1.27 56.94
CA ARG A 117 -0.01 1.22 57.80
C ARG A 117 -1.17 0.48 57.12
N THR A 118 -1.57 -0.62 57.73
CA THR A 118 -2.73 -1.44 57.38
C THR A 118 -4.01 -0.87 58.01
N ASN A 119 -5.17 -1.36 57.57
CA ASN A 119 -6.46 -1.04 58.19
C ASN A 119 -6.56 -1.50 59.66
N TRP A 120 -5.64 -2.35 60.11
CA TRP A 120 -5.51 -2.84 61.49
C TRP A 120 -4.58 -1.97 62.36
N GLY A 121 -4.12 -0.81 61.85
CA GLY A 121 -3.26 0.14 62.57
C GLY A 121 -1.77 -0.21 62.60
N ILE A 122 -1.40 -1.43 62.17
CA ILE A 122 0.00 -1.90 62.12
C ILE A 122 0.71 -1.28 60.91
N GLY A 123 1.87 -0.63 61.15
CA GLY A 123 2.74 -0.04 60.12
C GLY A 123 2.75 1.50 60.09
N HIS A 124 3.72 2.07 59.36
CA HIS A 124 3.92 3.52 59.25
C HIS A 124 2.98 4.16 58.21
N SER A 125 2.45 5.35 58.52
CA SER A 125 1.65 6.12 57.56
C SER A 125 2.54 6.80 56.53
N LEU A 126 2.19 6.67 55.25
CA LEU A 126 2.93 7.28 54.14
C LEU A 126 2.90 8.83 54.23
N LYS A 127 1.81 9.41 54.76
CA LYS A 127 1.75 10.85 55.02
C LYS A 127 2.79 11.26 56.06
N ASP A 128 2.83 10.55 57.18
CA ASP A 128 3.73 10.83 58.31
C ASP A 128 5.20 10.71 57.85
N ILE A 129 5.53 9.70 57.02
CA ILE A 129 6.86 9.53 56.40
C ILE A 129 7.23 10.70 55.49
N LEU A 130 6.32 11.15 54.61
CA LEU A 130 6.58 12.25 53.70
C LEU A 130 6.73 13.59 54.45
N GLU A 131 5.87 13.88 55.41
CA GLU A 131 5.91 15.14 56.20
C GLU A 131 7.09 15.19 57.18
N ALA A 132 7.62 14.05 57.61
CA ALA A 132 8.86 13.96 58.40
C ALA A 132 10.12 14.29 57.57
N HIS A 133 10.06 14.25 56.24
CA HIS A 133 11.23 14.43 55.37
C HIS A 133 11.63 15.91 55.22
N LYS A 134 12.38 16.43 56.20
CA LYS A 134 12.90 17.81 56.26
C LYS A 134 14.42 17.82 56.26
N GLY A 135 15.02 18.38 55.22
CA GLY A 135 16.47 18.48 55.05
C GLY A 135 16.92 19.92 54.78
N PRO A 136 18.22 20.23 54.92
CA PRO A 136 18.75 21.60 54.86
C PRO A 136 18.51 22.33 53.52
N PHE A 137 18.19 21.59 52.45
CA PHE A 137 17.90 22.15 51.12
C PHE A 137 16.42 22.09 50.70
N THR A 138 15.52 21.56 51.54
CA THR A 138 14.11 21.28 51.15
C THR A 138 13.06 22.21 51.77
N GLY A 139 13.44 23.16 52.62
CA GLY A 139 12.52 24.15 53.18
C GLY A 139 11.41 23.53 54.04
N GLN A 140 10.16 23.57 53.56
CA GLN A 140 9.02 22.92 54.24
C GLN A 140 8.96 21.38 54.04
N GLY A 141 9.93 20.79 53.32
CA GLY A 141 9.96 19.36 53.02
C GLY A 141 8.86 18.93 52.04
N HIS A 142 8.40 17.68 52.14
CA HIS A 142 7.30 17.16 51.29
C HIS A 142 5.90 17.44 51.88
N LYS A 143 5.73 18.48 52.69
CA LYS A 143 4.45 18.85 53.30
C LYS A 143 3.41 19.19 52.21
N GLY A 144 2.25 18.53 52.24
CA GLY A 144 1.21 18.65 51.21
C GLY A 144 1.41 17.75 49.97
N LEU A 145 2.53 17.03 49.85
CA LEU A 145 2.77 16.13 48.70
C LEU A 145 1.86 14.90 48.74
N TYR A 146 1.53 14.39 49.93
CA TYR A 146 0.62 13.27 50.11
C TYR A 146 -0.77 13.59 49.56
N GLU A 147 -1.30 14.79 49.86
CA GLU A 147 -2.58 15.28 49.34
C GLU A 147 -2.54 15.43 47.82
N ILE A 148 -1.48 16.00 47.24
CA ILE A 148 -1.34 16.14 45.78
C ILE A 148 -1.32 14.77 45.09
N LEU A 149 -0.56 13.81 45.62
CA LEU A 149 -0.45 12.45 45.07
C LEU A 149 -1.70 11.60 45.28
N THR A 150 -2.56 11.92 46.26
CA THR A 150 -3.81 11.17 46.51
C THR A 150 -5.03 11.79 45.84
N THR A 151 -5.05 13.11 45.59
CA THR A 151 -6.21 13.81 45.01
C THR A 151 -6.12 14.09 43.51
N SER A 152 -4.92 14.07 42.91
CA SER A 152 -4.75 14.37 41.48
C SER A 152 -4.47 13.13 40.63
N TRP A 153 -5.46 12.76 39.80
CA TRP A 153 -5.35 11.72 38.77
C TRP A 153 -4.18 11.96 37.80
N HIS A 154 -3.89 13.21 37.43
CA HIS A 154 -2.74 13.52 36.57
C HIS A 154 -1.39 13.33 37.28
N ALA A 155 -1.32 13.55 38.60
CA ALA A 155 -0.11 13.28 39.38
C ALA A 155 0.15 11.77 39.51
N GLN A 156 -0.88 11.00 39.83
CA GLN A 156 -0.80 9.53 39.93
C GLN A 156 -0.43 8.91 38.59
N LEU A 157 -1.14 9.28 37.51
CA LEU A 157 -0.88 8.74 36.18
C LEU A 157 0.51 9.15 35.67
N SER A 158 0.94 10.39 35.90
CA SER A 158 2.32 10.82 35.57
C SER A 158 3.37 9.96 36.26
N LEU A 159 3.25 9.75 37.58
CA LEU A 159 4.22 8.94 38.33
C LEU A 159 4.19 7.47 37.92
N ASN A 160 3.00 6.89 37.70
CA ASN A 160 2.84 5.50 37.27
C ASN A 160 3.45 5.26 35.89
N LEU A 161 3.21 6.16 34.93
CA LEU A 161 3.82 6.12 33.60
C LEU A 161 5.35 6.29 33.68
N ALA A 162 5.85 7.16 34.56
CA ALA A 162 7.29 7.35 34.75
C ALA A 162 7.97 6.10 35.32
N MET A 163 7.37 5.48 36.33
CA MET A 163 7.88 4.25 36.95
C MET A 163 7.83 3.09 35.95
N LEU A 164 6.68 2.82 35.32
CA LEU A 164 6.55 1.72 34.36
C LEU A 164 7.47 1.91 33.14
N GLY A 165 7.55 3.14 32.62
CA GLY A 165 8.45 3.50 31.52
C GLY A 165 9.93 3.32 31.85
N SER A 166 10.33 3.65 33.08
CA SER A 166 11.70 3.40 33.56
C SER A 166 11.96 1.91 33.73
N SER A 167 11.03 1.17 34.35
CA SER A 167 11.16 -0.27 34.58
C SER A 167 11.29 -1.07 33.29
N THR A 168 10.50 -0.77 32.25
CA THR A 168 10.61 -1.49 30.97
C THR A 168 11.93 -1.20 30.24
N ILE A 169 12.46 0.04 30.32
CA ILE A 169 13.83 0.36 29.81
C ILE A 169 14.90 -0.44 30.56
N VAL A 170 14.79 -0.54 31.89
CA VAL A 170 15.70 -1.37 32.70
C VAL A 170 15.58 -2.85 32.32
N VAL A 171 14.37 -3.37 32.15
CA VAL A 171 14.11 -4.75 31.70
C VAL A 171 14.74 -5.01 30.33
N ALA A 172 14.64 -4.08 29.36
CA ALA A 172 15.30 -4.22 28.06
C ALA A 172 16.81 -4.48 28.19
N HIS A 173 17.51 -3.63 28.96
CA HIS A 173 18.94 -3.77 29.19
C HIS A 173 19.28 -5.01 30.02
N HIS A 174 18.44 -5.35 31.01
CA HIS A 174 18.65 -6.48 31.90
C HIS A 174 18.49 -7.82 31.17
N MET A 175 17.47 -7.98 30.32
CA MET A 175 17.22 -9.20 29.54
C MET A 175 18.31 -9.49 28.50
N TYR A 176 19.03 -8.46 28.03
CA TYR A 176 20.24 -8.63 27.23
C TYR A 176 21.45 -9.00 28.10
N SER A 177 21.74 -8.20 29.13
CA SER A 177 22.95 -8.37 29.94
C SER A 177 22.98 -9.64 30.78
N MET A 178 21.81 -10.18 31.14
CA MET A 178 21.62 -11.39 31.94
C MET A 178 20.35 -12.11 31.42
N PRO A 179 20.45 -12.90 30.34
CA PRO A 179 19.29 -13.52 29.69
C PRO A 179 18.52 -14.46 30.63
N PRO A 180 17.25 -14.17 31.00
CA PRO A 180 16.52 -14.96 31.99
C PRO A 180 15.84 -16.21 31.41
N TYR A 181 15.92 -16.43 30.10
CA TYR A 181 15.28 -17.56 29.41
C TYR A 181 16.33 -18.42 28.70
N PRO A 182 16.19 -19.76 28.72
CA PRO A 182 17.02 -20.67 27.92
C PRO A 182 17.06 -20.25 26.44
N TYR A 183 18.24 -20.37 25.82
CA TYR A 183 18.53 -20.05 24.41
C TYR A 183 18.26 -18.60 23.98
N LEU A 184 17.80 -17.72 24.88
CA LEU A 184 17.68 -16.29 24.57
C LEU A 184 19.04 -15.69 24.23
N ALA A 185 20.15 -16.15 24.83
CA ALA A 185 21.50 -15.68 24.51
C ALA A 185 21.97 -16.05 23.10
N THR A 186 21.35 -17.03 22.45
CA THR A 186 21.70 -17.51 21.11
C THR A 186 20.67 -17.14 20.04
N ASP A 187 19.41 -16.86 20.42
CA ASP A 187 18.41 -16.23 19.54
C ASP A 187 18.55 -14.69 19.54
N TYR A 188 19.50 -14.22 18.75
CA TYR A 188 19.75 -12.79 18.54
C TYR A 188 18.57 -12.04 17.92
N GLY A 189 17.68 -12.72 17.18
CA GLY A 189 16.48 -12.12 16.61
C GLY A 189 15.45 -11.81 17.68
N THR A 190 15.18 -12.77 18.57
CA THR A 190 14.30 -12.59 19.72
C THR A 190 14.86 -11.58 20.71
N GLN A 191 16.17 -11.56 20.99
CA GLN A 191 16.78 -10.50 21.82
C GLN A 191 16.61 -9.11 21.21
N LEU A 192 16.91 -8.93 19.93
CA LEU A 192 16.75 -7.64 19.25
C LEU A 192 15.29 -7.18 19.27
N SER A 193 14.34 -8.10 19.06
CA SER A 193 12.90 -7.83 19.14
C SER A 193 12.49 -7.39 20.54
N LEU A 194 12.84 -8.16 21.58
CA LEU A 194 12.49 -7.85 22.97
C LEU A 194 13.12 -6.54 23.47
N PHE A 195 14.39 -6.29 23.16
CA PHE A 195 15.07 -5.04 23.49
C PHE A 195 14.38 -3.85 22.80
N THR A 196 14.13 -3.95 21.49
CA THR A 196 13.43 -2.92 20.69
C THR A 196 12.05 -2.63 21.25
N HIS A 197 11.26 -3.67 21.53
CA HIS A 197 9.90 -3.57 22.08
C HIS A 197 9.86 -2.82 23.42
N HIS A 198 10.69 -3.24 24.38
CA HIS A 198 10.74 -2.64 25.71
C HIS A 198 11.29 -1.20 25.68
N MET A 199 12.27 -0.90 24.82
CA MET A 199 12.78 0.46 24.64
C MET A 199 11.72 1.42 24.07
N TRP A 200 10.91 0.97 23.09
CA TRP A 200 9.82 1.78 22.54
C TRP A 200 8.70 2.04 23.56
N ILE A 201 8.20 0.99 24.23
CA ILE A 201 7.17 1.13 25.28
C ILE A 201 7.67 2.08 26.37
N GLY A 202 8.90 1.90 26.83
CA GLY A 202 9.53 2.74 27.83
C GLY A 202 9.56 4.22 27.44
N GLY A 203 9.97 4.51 26.22
CA GLY A 203 9.89 5.86 25.66
C GLY A 203 8.49 6.46 25.73
N PHE A 204 7.51 5.80 25.11
CA PHE A 204 6.14 6.33 25.04
C PHE A 204 5.55 6.61 26.43
N LEU A 205 5.81 5.73 27.40
CA LEU A 205 5.38 5.93 28.78
C LEU A 205 6.08 7.13 29.44
N ILE A 206 7.39 7.34 29.21
CA ILE A 206 8.13 8.50 29.76
C ILE A 206 7.64 9.84 29.16
N VAL A 207 7.32 9.90 27.86
CA VAL A 207 6.72 11.10 27.25
C VAL A 207 5.29 11.33 27.77
N GLY A 208 4.50 10.27 27.92
CA GLY A 208 3.18 10.34 28.55
C GLY A 208 3.25 10.87 29.99
N ALA A 209 4.22 10.38 30.78
CA ALA A 209 4.46 10.85 32.14
C ALA A 209 4.72 12.36 32.19
N ALA A 210 5.59 12.87 31.32
CA ALA A 210 5.89 14.30 31.23
C ALA A 210 4.70 15.14 30.76
N ALA A 211 3.91 14.65 29.81
CA ALA A 211 2.69 15.33 29.35
C ALA A 211 1.68 15.48 30.51
N HIS A 212 1.46 14.43 31.30
CA HIS A 212 0.56 14.48 32.46
C HIS A 212 1.11 15.34 33.61
N ALA A 213 2.43 15.37 33.82
CA ALA A 213 3.08 16.30 34.75
C ALA A 213 2.88 17.77 34.34
N ALA A 214 2.96 18.09 33.04
CA ALA A 214 2.75 19.45 32.54
C ALA A 214 1.29 19.90 32.72
N ILE A 215 0.33 18.98 32.54
CA ILE A 215 -1.09 19.24 32.81
C ILE A 215 -1.32 19.48 34.31
N LEU A 216 -0.76 18.65 35.20
CA LEU A 216 -0.81 18.88 36.66
C LEU A 216 -0.29 20.27 37.04
N CYS A 217 0.89 20.64 36.53
CA CYS A 217 1.54 21.91 36.84
C CYS A 217 0.73 23.13 36.37
N ARG A 218 -0.24 22.98 35.45
CA ARG A 218 -1.17 24.05 35.07
C ARG A 218 -2.11 24.45 36.22
N PHE A 219 -2.54 23.50 37.04
CA PHE A 219 -3.59 23.71 38.04
C PHE A 219 -3.05 24.06 39.45
N VAL A 220 -1.81 23.72 39.78
CA VAL A 220 -1.20 24.02 41.10
C VAL A 220 -0.58 25.42 41.14
N THR A 221 -0.88 26.22 42.17
CA THR A 221 -0.37 27.59 42.35
C THR A 221 0.89 27.63 43.21
N TYR A 222 2.08 27.66 42.59
CA TYR A 222 3.32 28.10 43.25
C TYR A 222 4.31 28.72 42.25
N SER A 223 5.11 29.68 42.70
CA SER A 223 6.09 30.40 41.87
C SER A 223 7.43 29.66 41.83
N ILE A 224 7.79 29.08 40.68
CA ILE A 224 9.07 28.37 40.50
C ILE A 224 10.15 29.32 39.96
N ARG A 225 11.33 29.33 40.58
CA ARG A 225 12.49 30.18 40.17
C ARG A 225 13.58 29.31 39.53
N ASN A 226 14.08 29.73 38.37
CA ASN A 226 15.09 29.01 37.57
C ASN A 226 16.36 28.63 38.36
N ARG A 227 16.84 27.39 38.17
CA ARG A 227 18.26 27.02 38.26
C ARG A 227 18.64 26.10 37.09
N ARG A 228 19.89 26.20 36.62
CA ARG A 228 20.46 25.37 35.54
C ARG A 228 21.11 24.11 36.12
N PHE A 229 21.15 23.03 35.34
CA PHE A 229 21.97 21.84 35.58
C PHE A 229 22.59 21.36 34.25
N LEU A 230 23.74 20.67 34.30
CA LEU A 230 24.55 20.21 33.15
C LEU A 230 25.36 18.95 33.56
N VAL A 231 26.12 18.31 32.64
CA VAL A 231 26.90 17.01 32.75
C VAL A 231 26.05 15.78 32.36
N HIS A 232 26.45 14.78 31.53
CA HIS A 232 27.59 14.56 30.61
C HIS A 232 27.24 13.50 29.51
N HIS A 233 28.10 13.29 28.49
CA HIS A 233 28.19 12.16 27.53
C HIS A 233 27.05 11.95 26.50
N ILE A 234 27.37 11.41 25.31
CA ILE A 234 26.51 11.49 24.12
C ILE A 234 25.20 10.69 24.16
N HIS A 235 25.20 9.45 24.65
CA HIS A 235 23.95 8.69 24.81
C HIS A 235 23.02 9.35 25.84
N ALA A 236 23.63 9.98 26.84
CA ALA A 236 22.93 10.87 27.75
C ALA A 236 22.51 12.18 27.06
N PHE A 237 23.25 12.78 26.13
CA PHE A 237 22.91 14.06 25.51
C PHE A 237 21.52 14.09 24.87
N THR A 238 21.15 13.11 24.04
CA THR A 238 19.83 13.09 23.38
C THR A 238 18.69 12.75 24.35
N ILE A 239 18.92 11.86 25.32
CA ILE A 239 17.97 11.57 26.41
C ILE A 239 17.81 12.79 27.33
N HIS A 240 18.90 13.47 27.69
CA HIS A 240 18.89 14.68 28.53
C HIS A 240 18.33 15.88 27.79
N VAL A 241 18.50 15.99 26.46
CA VAL A 241 17.82 16.99 25.62
C VAL A 241 16.32 16.71 25.59
N THR A 242 15.90 15.45 25.43
CA THR A 242 14.50 15.03 25.51
C THR A 242 13.91 15.37 26.89
N VAL A 243 14.58 14.96 27.98
CA VAL A 243 14.21 15.29 29.36
C VAL A 243 14.21 16.80 29.60
N LEU A 244 15.16 17.57 29.05
CA LEU A 244 15.23 19.02 29.18
C LEU A 244 14.09 19.72 28.44
N ILE A 245 13.74 19.25 27.23
CA ILE A 245 12.59 19.74 26.45
C ILE A 245 11.30 19.48 27.23
N LEU A 246 11.10 18.26 27.71
CA LEU A 246 9.93 17.85 28.48
C LEU A 246 9.84 18.61 29.83
N LEU A 247 10.95 18.69 30.59
CA LEU A 247 11.04 19.42 31.85
C LEU A 247 10.81 20.93 31.65
N LYS A 248 11.31 21.52 30.57
CA LYS A 248 10.99 22.91 30.18
C LYS A 248 9.50 23.06 29.85
N GLY A 249 8.90 22.09 29.17
CA GLY A 249 7.45 22.03 28.94
C GLY A 249 6.64 22.04 30.25
N VAL A 250 7.06 21.25 31.24
CA VAL A 250 6.45 21.20 32.58
C VAL A 250 6.65 22.51 33.35
N LEU A 251 7.89 22.99 33.47
CA LEU A 251 8.26 24.15 34.29
C LEU A 251 7.69 25.48 33.77
N PHE A 252 7.49 25.62 32.45
CA PHE A 252 6.94 26.83 31.82
C PHE A 252 5.49 26.66 31.34
N ALA A 253 4.76 25.66 31.86
CA ALA A 253 3.38 25.37 31.48
C ALA A 253 2.38 26.49 31.86
N ARG A 254 2.59 27.19 32.99
CA ARG A 254 1.69 28.27 33.46
C ARG A 254 2.06 29.66 32.96
N SER A 255 3.36 29.95 32.87
CA SER A 255 3.87 31.27 32.47
C SER A 255 5.28 31.15 31.89
N SER A 256 5.66 32.11 31.06
CA SER A 256 7.04 32.29 30.60
C SER A 256 7.34 33.78 30.43
N ARG A 257 8.61 34.16 30.32
CA ARG A 257 9.01 35.56 30.13
C ARG A 257 8.39 36.23 28.88
N LEU A 258 8.04 35.44 27.86
CA LEU A 258 7.47 35.94 26.59
C LEU A 258 5.94 35.92 26.58
N ILE A 259 5.31 35.04 27.36
CA ILE A 259 3.85 34.92 27.48
C ILE A 259 3.56 34.67 28.97
N PRO A 260 3.19 35.72 29.74
CA PRO A 260 2.91 35.59 31.16
C PRO A 260 1.69 34.71 31.46
N ASP A 261 0.63 34.82 30.65
CA ASP A 261 -0.70 34.26 30.97
C ASP A 261 -1.01 32.91 30.28
N LYS A 262 0.02 32.07 30.02
CA LYS A 262 -0.15 30.76 29.35
C LYS A 262 -1.20 29.86 30.02
N ALA A 263 -1.38 29.99 31.34
CA ALA A 263 -2.42 29.28 32.09
C ALA A 263 -3.82 29.44 31.46
N ASN A 264 -4.13 30.58 30.84
CA ASN A 264 -5.44 30.92 30.30
C ASN A 264 -5.62 30.52 28.82
N LEU A 265 -4.53 30.24 28.08
CA LEU A 265 -4.55 30.05 26.63
C LEU A 265 -4.82 28.60 26.18
N GLY A 266 -4.91 27.66 27.12
CA GLY A 266 -5.18 26.25 26.84
C GLY A 266 -3.94 25.42 26.47
N PHE A 267 -4.05 24.10 26.59
CA PHE A 267 -2.91 23.19 26.48
C PHE A 267 -2.31 23.07 25.06
N ARG A 268 -3.09 23.39 24.02
CA ARG A 268 -2.70 23.27 22.60
C ARG A 268 -2.39 24.62 21.91
N PHE A 269 -2.18 25.70 22.68
CA PHE A 269 -1.79 26.99 22.12
C PHE A 269 -0.37 26.95 21.52
N PRO A 270 -0.03 27.73 20.46
CA PRO A 270 1.34 27.78 19.95
C PRO A 270 2.36 28.24 21.00
N LEU A 271 3.50 27.55 21.07
CA LEU A 271 4.53 27.64 22.12
C LEU A 271 4.08 27.13 23.51
N SER A 272 3.16 26.17 23.58
CA SER A 272 2.68 25.56 24.83
C SER A 272 3.52 24.36 25.28
N ALA A 273 3.06 23.68 26.33
CA ALA A 273 3.61 22.38 26.74
C ALA A 273 3.35 21.28 25.70
N TRP A 274 2.29 21.38 24.88
CA TRP A 274 2.02 20.41 23.80
C TRP A 274 3.13 20.38 22.76
N ASP A 275 3.68 21.53 22.37
CA ASP A 275 4.78 21.59 21.40
C ASP A 275 6.07 20.98 21.97
N HIS A 276 6.27 21.06 23.29
CA HIS A 276 7.37 20.38 23.98
C HIS A 276 7.12 18.86 24.09
N VAL A 277 5.88 18.39 24.13
CA VAL A 277 5.53 16.96 24.03
C VAL A 277 5.76 16.44 22.61
N PHE A 278 5.34 17.18 21.58
CA PHE A 278 5.60 16.82 20.17
C PHE A 278 7.10 16.80 19.85
N LEU A 279 7.82 17.85 20.25
CA LEU A 279 9.28 17.93 20.08
C LEU A 279 9.98 16.86 20.93
N GLY A 280 9.51 16.58 22.14
CA GLY A 280 10.00 15.50 22.99
C GLY A 280 9.82 14.12 22.34
N LEU A 281 8.65 13.86 21.75
CA LEU A 281 8.37 12.62 21.01
C LEU A 281 9.31 12.47 19.80
N PHE A 282 9.54 13.54 19.04
CA PHE A 282 10.48 13.55 17.92
C PHE A 282 11.92 13.27 18.36
N TRP A 283 12.43 13.94 19.39
CA TRP A 283 13.80 13.70 19.89
C TRP A 283 13.95 12.33 20.56
N MET A 284 12.89 11.83 21.20
CA MET A 284 12.86 10.49 21.76
C MET A 284 12.87 9.41 20.67
N TYR A 285 12.10 9.57 19.59
CA TYR A 285 12.10 8.67 18.45
C TYR A 285 13.53 8.51 17.88
N ASN A 286 14.22 9.64 17.67
CA ASN A 286 15.61 9.64 17.23
C ASN A 286 16.56 9.00 18.28
N SER A 287 16.36 9.28 19.57
CA SER A 287 17.17 8.70 20.65
C SER A 287 17.05 7.17 20.71
N ILE A 288 15.81 6.66 20.67
CA ILE A 288 15.51 5.22 20.72
C ILE A 288 16.01 4.53 19.45
N SER A 289 15.83 5.14 18.27
CA SER A 289 16.37 4.62 17.01
C SER A 289 17.89 4.48 17.04
N VAL A 290 18.62 5.45 17.63
CA VAL A 290 20.08 5.36 17.81
C VAL A 290 20.48 4.29 18.83
N VAL A 291 19.73 4.13 19.92
CA VAL A 291 20.01 3.07 20.92
C VAL A 291 19.73 1.68 20.36
N ILE A 292 18.65 1.48 19.60
CA ILE A 292 18.35 0.22 18.90
C ILE A 292 19.42 -0.05 17.85
N PHE A 293 19.81 0.94 17.04
CA PHE A 293 20.88 0.78 16.05
C PHE A 293 22.22 0.39 16.71
N HIS A 294 22.60 1.05 17.81
CA HIS A 294 23.79 0.70 18.57
C HIS A 294 23.70 -0.71 19.17
N PHE A 295 22.52 -1.11 19.65
CA PHE A 295 22.27 -2.47 20.16
C PHE A 295 22.40 -3.53 19.06
N SER A 296 21.75 -3.33 17.91
CA SER A 296 21.89 -4.19 16.73
C SER A 296 23.34 -4.32 16.30
N TRP A 297 24.06 -3.20 16.23
CA TRP A 297 25.48 -3.15 15.89
C TRP A 297 26.34 -3.96 16.87
N LYS A 298 26.14 -3.76 18.18
CA LYS A 298 26.89 -4.44 19.25
C LYS A 298 26.64 -5.95 19.25
N MET A 299 25.39 -6.36 19.08
CA MET A 299 25.01 -7.77 18.94
C MET A 299 25.68 -8.43 17.73
N GLN A 300 25.68 -7.76 16.57
CA GLN A 300 26.28 -8.31 15.36
C GLN A 300 27.82 -8.32 15.42
N SER A 301 28.45 -7.35 16.09
CA SER A 301 29.91 -7.33 16.27
C SER A 301 30.42 -8.43 17.19
N ASP A 302 29.64 -8.80 18.21
CA ASP A 302 30.04 -9.78 19.23
C ASP A 302 29.86 -11.23 18.76
N VAL A 303 29.03 -11.45 17.72
CA VAL A 303 28.69 -12.78 17.20
C VAL A 303 29.44 -13.12 15.90
N TRP A 304 29.72 -12.12 15.05
CA TRP A 304 30.34 -12.33 13.72
C TRP A 304 31.80 -11.82 13.66
N GLY A 305 32.36 -11.35 14.77
CA GLY A 305 33.75 -10.85 14.84
C GLY A 305 34.78 -11.96 15.07
N SER A 306 35.69 -12.19 14.11
CA SER A 306 36.82 -13.10 14.28
C SER A 306 37.93 -12.49 15.15
N ILE A 307 38.33 -13.17 16.22
CA ILE A 307 39.52 -12.82 17.02
C ILE A 307 40.75 -13.50 16.42
N SER A 308 41.77 -12.72 16.05
CA SER A 308 43.10 -13.23 15.70
C SER A 308 44.07 -13.07 16.88
N ASP A 309 45.09 -13.92 16.96
CA ASP A 309 46.07 -14.01 18.08
C ASP A 309 46.91 -12.75 18.37
N GLN A 310 46.76 -11.67 17.59
CA GLN A 310 47.39 -10.36 17.85
C GLN A 310 46.45 -9.30 18.47
N GLY A 311 45.17 -9.63 18.68
CA GLY A 311 44.24 -8.80 19.45
C GLY A 311 43.47 -7.72 18.66
N VAL A 312 42.13 -7.81 18.76
CA VAL A 312 41.11 -6.77 18.49
C VAL A 312 41.03 -6.19 17.07
N SER A 313 40.08 -6.70 16.29
CA SER A 313 39.57 -6.06 15.07
C SER A 313 38.03 -6.06 15.00
N SER A 314 37.36 -5.25 15.82
CA SER A 314 35.92 -4.92 15.63
C SER A 314 35.36 -3.72 16.43
N THR A 315 36.13 -3.08 17.32
CA THR A 315 35.60 -2.10 18.32
C THR A 315 35.22 -0.71 17.77
N THR A 316 35.02 -0.55 16.46
CA THR A 316 34.52 0.72 15.88
C THR A 316 33.39 0.50 14.87
N ILE A 317 32.39 1.37 14.89
CA ILE A 317 31.23 1.37 13.97
C ILE A 317 31.69 1.34 12.50
N ASN A 318 32.80 2.00 12.17
CA ASN A 318 33.38 2.02 10.82
C ASN A 318 33.91 0.64 10.36
N GLY A 319 34.38 -0.21 11.29
CA GLY A 319 34.81 -1.58 10.97
C GLY A 319 33.64 -2.45 10.56
N TRP A 320 32.58 -2.48 11.38
CA TRP A 320 31.37 -3.25 11.06
C TRP A 320 30.66 -2.73 9.80
N LEU A 321 30.56 -1.41 9.60
CA LEU A 321 29.92 -0.87 8.39
C LEU A 321 30.71 -1.20 7.11
N ARG A 322 32.04 -1.36 7.22
CA ARG A 322 32.89 -1.89 6.13
C ARG A 322 32.57 -3.38 5.95
N ASP A 323 32.63 -4.18 7.00
CA ASP A 323 32.59 -5.64 6.89
C ASP A 323 31.19 -6.18 6.57
N PHE A 324 30.11 -5.54 7.04
CA PHE A 324 28.72 -5.84 6.63
C PHE A 324 28.46 -5.55 5.14
N LEU A 325 29.04 -4.47 4.60
CA LEU A 325 28.98 -4.14 3.18
C LEU A 325 29.94 -4.98 2.31
N TRP A 326 30.93 -5.65 2.92
CA TRP A 326 31.93 -6.46 2.23
C TRP A 326 31.63 -7.97 2.29
N ALA A 327 30.94 -8.48 3.32
CA ALA A 327 30.63 -9.92 3.42
C ALA A 327 29.68 -10.44 2.32
N GLN A 328 28.92 -9.55 1.65
CA GLN A 328 28.18 -9.88 0.41
C GLN A 328 28.95 -9.62 -0.88
N ALA A 329 30.19 -9.10 -0.81
CA ALA A 329 30.99 -8.68 -1.96
C ALA A 329 32.37 -9.35 -2.06
N SER A 330 32.90 -9.93 -0.98
CA SER A 330 34.25 -10.51 -0.93
C SER A 330 34.28 -11.99 -1.30
N GLN A 331 34.17 -12.29 -2.61
CA GLN A 331 34.70 -13.55 -3.17
C GLN A 331 35.79 -13.32 -4.24
N GLU A 332 36.20 -12.08 -4.49
CA GLU A 332 37.32 -11.74 -5.36
C GLU A 332 38.29 -10.80 -4.62
N ASP A 333 39.49 -11.29 -4.35
CA ASP A 333 40.50 -10.58 -3.58
C ASP A 333 41.68 -10.12 -4.47
N LEU A 334 42.07 -8.86 -4.26
CA LEU A 334 43.38 -8.27 -4.60
C LEU A 334 44.04 -8.58 -5.95
N LYS A 335 43.83 -7.70 -6.95
CA LYS A 335 44.90 -6.82 -7.54
C LYS A 335 44.39 -5.97 -8.73
N GLY A 336 44.46 -4.63 -8.58
CA GLY A 336 44.72 -3.74 -9.73
C GLY A 336 43.54 -3.21 -10.57
N ILE A 337 42.33 -3.01 -10.02
CA ILE A 337 41.22 -2.34 -10.75
C ILE A 337 40.63 -1.18 -9.92
N MET A 338 40.27 -0.09 -10.59
CA MET A 338 39.55 1.05 -9.99
C MET A 338 38.25 0.59 -9.31
N ALA A 339 38.06 0.94 -8.03
CA ALA A 339 36.89 0.51 -7.27
C ALA A 339 35.58 1.09 -7.85
N LEU A 340 34.71 0.22 -8.37
CA LEU A 340 33.42 0.55 -8.97
C LEU A 340 32.39 1.01 -7.91
N ARG A 341 32.43 2.30 -7.53
CA ARG A 341 31.45 2.92 -6.64
C ARG A 341 30.08 3.01 -7.34
N PHE A 342 28.99 2.69 -6.64
CA PHE A 342 27.63 2.82 -7.18
C PHE A 342 27.29 4.29 -7.52
N PRO A 343 26.55 4.57 -8.62
CA PRO A 343 26.06 3.63 -9.63
C PRO A 343 27.13 3.22 -10.65
N ARG A 344 27.24 1.91 -10.95
CA ARG A 344 28.21 1.38 -11.93
C ARG A 344 27.99 1.94 -13.36
N PHE A 345 26.75 2.28 -13.69
CA PHE A 345 26.31 2.70 -15.01
C PHE A 345 26.46 4.21 -15.28
N SER A 346 26.97 5.00 -14.31
CA SER A 346 27.30 6.41 -14.54
C SER A 346 28.46 6.85 -13.66
N GLN A 347 29.64 7.03 -14.27
CA GLN A 347 30.85 7.50 -13.62
C GLN A 347 30.67 8.94 -13.09
N GLY A 348 29.96 9.79 -13.83
CA GLY A 348 29.64 11.16 -13.39
C GLY A 348 28.85 11.18 -12.07
N LEU A 349 27.89 10.26 -11.88
CA LEU A 349 27.20 10.08 -10.61
C LEU A 349 28.07 9.37 -9.57
N ALA A 350 28.83 8.33 -9.94
CA ALA A 350 29.70 7.60 -9.02
C ALA A 350 30.76 8.49 -8.35
N GLN A 351 31.21 9.53 -9.04
CA GLN A 351 32.17 10.53 -8.53
C GLN A 351 31.54 11.56 -7.57
N ASP A 352 30.21 11.70 -7.53
CA ASP A 352 29.52 12.63 -6.63
C ASP A 352 29.79 12.27 -5.15
N PRO A 353 30.39 13.17 -4.35
CA PRO A 353 30.74 12.89 -2.95
C PRO A 353 29.57 13.08 -1.97
N THR A 354 28.36 13.36 -2.45
CA THR A 354 27.18 13.72 -1.63
C THR A 354 26.11 12.63 -1.64
N THR A 355 25.16 12.69 -0.69
CA THR A 355 24.01 11.77 -0.65
C THR A 355 23.13 11.81 -1.90
N ARG A 356 23.22 12.88 -2.72
CA ARG A 356 22.54 13.00 -4.03
C ARG A 356 22.86 11.82 -4.96
N ARG A 357 24.08 11.28 -4.89
CA ARG A 357 24.55 10.11 -5.66
C ARG A 357 23.62 8.92 -5.55
N ILE A 358 23.19 8.60 -4.33
CA ILE A 358 22.36 7.42 -4.05
C ILE A 358 20.97 7.61 -4.67
N TRP A 359 20.36 8.77 -4.44
CA TRP A 359 19.04 9.09 -4.97
C TRP A 359 18.98 9.15 -6.50
N PHE A 360 19.96 9.77 -7.18
CA PHE A 360 20.02 9.74 -8.64
C PHE A 360 20.38 8.35 -9.18
N GLY A 361 21.25 7.60 -8.50
CA GLY A 361 21.55 6.21 -8.86
C GLY A 361 20.35 5.27 -8.75
N ILE A 362 19.36 5.57 -7.90
CA ILE A 362 18.07 4.87 -7.89
C ILE A 362 17.18 5.39 -9.02
N ALA A 363 17.01 6.71 -9.13
CA ALA A 363 16.08 7.34 -10.08
C ALA A 363 16.43 7.13 -11.57
N THR A 364 17.71 6.92 -11.90
CA THR A 364 18.22 6.73 -13.28
C THR A 364 18.56 5.28 -13.61
N ALA A 365 18.33 4.34 -12.68
CA ALA A 365 18.65 2.92 -12.88
C ALA A 365 17.95 2.30 -14.11
N HIS A 366 16.78 2.80 -14.49
CA HIS A 366 16.01 2.34 -15.65
C HIS A 366 16.02 3.32 -16.84
N ASP A 367 16.73 4.46 -16.75
CA ASP A 367 16.97 5.35 -17.90
C ASP A 367 18.19 4.83 -18.69
N PHE A 368 18.04 3.63 -19.29
CA PHE A 368 19.13 2.89 -19.91
C PHE A 368 19.86 3.66 -21.03
N GLU A 369 19.15 4.56 -21.73
CA GLU A 369 19.73 5.45 -22.75
C GLU A 369 20.76 6.43 -22.18
N SER A 370 20.66 6.76 -20.89
CA SER A 370 21.57 7.69 -20.20
C SER A 370 22.80 7.01 -19.57
N HIS A 371 22.93 5.69 -19.72
CA HIS A 371 24.02 4.92 -19.09
C HIS A 371 25.32 5.05 -19.90
N ASP A 372 26.45 5.14 -19.20
CA ASP A 372 27.77 5.24 -19.82
C ASP A 372 28.04 4.03 -20.74
N ASP A 373 28.62 4.30 -21.91
CA ASP A 373 28.97 3.30 -22.95
C ASP A 373 27.79 2.40 -23.40
N ILE A 374 26.55 2.91 -23.34
CA ILE A 374 25.39 2.20 -23.90
C ILE A 374 25.41 2.24 -25.45
N THR A 375 25.16 1.09 -26.07
CA THR A 375 24.92 0.98 -27.52
C THR A 375 23.45 0.67 -27.77
N GLU A 376 22.93 1.03 -28.95
CA GLU A 376 21.54 0.73 -29.34
C GLU A 376 21.21 -0.76 -29.18
N GLU A 377 22.11 -1.66 -29.63
CA GLU A 377 21.92 -3.10 -29.46
C GLU A 377 21.77 -3.50 -27.99
N ARG A 378 22.62 -2.97 -27.11
CA ARG A 378 22.60 -3.29 -25.68
C ARG A 378 21.37 -2.70 -24.99
N LEU A 379 20.89 -1.53 -25.43
CA LEU A 379 19.65 -0.91 -24.96
C LEU A 379 18.45 -1.83 -25.22
N TYR A 380 18.24 -2.28 -26.47
CA TYR A 380 17.16 -3.22 -26.80
C TYR A 380 17.28 -4.56 -26.04
N GLN A 381 18.50 -5.12 -25.92
CA GLN A 381 18.74 -6.36 -25.18
C GLN A 381 18.42 -6.25 -23.68
N ASN A 382 18.81 -5.14 -23.03
CA ASN A 382 18.49 -4.87 -21.62
C ASN A 382 16.97 -4.76 -21.42
N ILE A 383 16.29 -3.97 -22.25
CA ILE A 383 14.82 -3.78 -22.19
C ILE A 383 14.08 -5.11 -22.38
N PHE A 384 14.53 -5.93 -23.33
CA PHE A 384 13.93 -7.24 -23.61
C PHE A 384 14.03 -8.19 -22.40
N ALA A 385 15.18 -8.22 -21.73
CA ALA A 385 15.34 -8.99 -20.49
C ALA A 385 14.49 -8.41 -19.34
N SER A 386 14.37 -7.08 -19.23
CA SER A 386 13.48 -6.44 -18.25
C SER A 386 12.00 -6.78 -18.49
N HIS A 387 11.55 -6.93 -19.74
CA HIS A 387 10.18 -7.40 -20.04
C HIS A 387 9.92 -8.81 -19.50
N PHE A 388 10.87 -9.73 -19.67
CA PHE A 388 10.77 -11.08 -19.08
C PHE A 388 10.76 -11.06 -17.55
N GLY A 389 11.57 -10.20 -16.92
CA GLY A 389 11.53 -9.97 -15.47
C GLY A 389 10.16 -9.46 -15.00
N GLN A 390 9.56 -8.51 -15.72
CA GLN A 390 8.23 -7.99 -15.39
C GLN A 390 7.13 -9.04 -15.57
N LEU A 391 7.19 -9.86 -16.64
CA LEU A 391 6.25 -10.98 -16.84
C LEU A 391 6.36 -12.01 -15.71
N ALA A 392 7.58 -12.35 -15.28
CA ALA A 392 7.79 -13.25 -14.15
C ALA A 392 7.16 -12.73 -12.85
N ILE A 393 7.25 -11.42 -12.58
CA ILE A 393 6.60 -10.76 -11.43
C ILE A 393 5.07 -10.86 -11.53
N ILE A 394 4.49 -10.63 -12.72
CA ILE A 394 3.03 -10.74 -12.93
C ILE A 394 2.53 -12.17 -12.71
N PHE A 395 3.24 -13.17 -13.24
CA PHE A 395 2.89 -14.59 -13.01
C PHE A 395 3.04 -14.99 -11.54
N LEU A 396 4.09 -14.54 -10.85
CA LEU A 396 4.30 -14.80 -9.43
C LEU A 396 3.23 -14.13 -8.55
N TRP A 397 2.85 -12.89 -8.87
CA TRP A 397 1.74 -12.19 -8.18
C TRP A 397 0.40 -12.93 -8.37
N THR A 398 0.09 -13.35 -9.59
CA THR A 398 -1.15 -14.11 -9.87
C THR A 398 -1.12 -15.48 -9.18
N SER A 399 0.03 -16.16 -9.17
CA SER A 399 0.26 -17.38 -8.39
C SER A 399 0.02 -17.16 -6.89
N GLY A 400 0.48 -16.04 -6.33
CA GLY A 400 0.27 -15.69 -4.93
C GLY A 400 -1.20 -15.51 -4.58
N ASN A 401 -1.97 -14.82 -5.44
CA ASN A 401 -3.42 -14.66 -5.26
C ASN A 401 -4.14 -16.01 -5.25
N LEU A 402 -3.85 -16.89 -6.22
CA LEU A 402 -4.42 -18.24 -6.27
C LEU A 402 -4.06 -19.07 -5.03
N PHE A 403 -2.78 -19.06 -4.64
CA PHE A 403 -2.26 -19.82 -3.50
C PHE A 403 -2.90 -19.39 -2.17
N HIS A 404 -2.97 -18.08 -1.89
CA HIS A 404 -3.56 -17.60 -0.64
C HIS A 404 -5.05 -17.93 -0.53
N VAL A 405 -5.81 -17.84 -1.63
CA VAL A 405 -7.23 -18.22 -1.63
C VAL A 405 -7.39 -19.75 -1.50
N ALA A 406 -6.55 -20.55 -2.16
CA ALA A 406 -6.57 -22.01 -2.03
C ALA A 406 -6.22 -22.51 -0.61
N TRP A 407 -5.30 -21.81 0.08
CA TRP A 407 -4.79 -22.22 1.40
C TRP A 407 -5.59 -21.64 2.57
N GLN A 408 -5.99 -20.37 2.49
CA GLN A 408 -6.56 -19.60 3.60
C GLN A 408 -7.93 -18.97 3.27
N GLY A 409 -8.36 -19.08 2.01
CA GLY A 409 -9.65 -18.58 1.56
C GLY A 409 -10.80 -19.53 1.88
N ASN A 410 -12.01 -19.12 1.47
CA ASN A 410 -13.25 -19.88 1.62
C ASN A 410 -13.90 -20.17 0.26
N PHE A 411 -13.10 -20.38 -0.79
CA PHE A 411 -13.58 -20.48 -2.17
C PHE A 411 -14.64 -21.57 -2.37
N GLU A 412 -14.42 -22.79 -1.86
CA GLU A 412 -15.41 -23.87 -1.95
C GLU A 412 -16.74 -23.54 -1.24
N SER A 413 -16.70 -22.88 -0.07
CA SER A 413 -17.91 -22.43 0.62
C SER A 413 -18.62 -21.30 -0.14
N TRP A 414 -17.85 -20.38 -0.71
CA TRP A 414 -18.38 -19.30 -1.54
C TRP A 414 -19.01 -19.83 -2.83
N VAL A 415 -18.46 -20.89 -3.43
CA VAL A 415 -19.02 -21.55 -4.61
C VAL A 415 -20.40 -22.16 -4.35
N GLN A 416 -20.71 -22.56 -3.10
CA GLN A 416 -22.03 -23.06 -2.72
C GLN A 416 -23.06 -21.94 -2.44
N ASP A 417 -22.62 -20.81 -1.90
CA ASP A 417 -23.47 -19.63 -1.66
C ASP A 417 -22.73 -18.31 -1.98
N PRO A 418 -22.67 -17.93 -3.28
CA PRO A 418 -21.93 -16.75 -3.74
C PRO A 418 -22.48 -15.40 -3.24
N LEU A 419 -23.72 -15.38 -2.75
CA LEU A 419 -24.45 -14.16 -2.40
C LEU A 419 -24.22 -13.76 -0.93
N HIS A 420 -24.21 -14.73 -0.02
CA HIS A 420 -24.12 -14.47 1.42
C HIS A 420 -22.73 -14.74 2.00
N VAL A 421 -21.95 -15.65 1.42
CA VAL A 421 -20.56 -15.86 1.84
C VAL A 421 -19.70 -14.71 1.35
N ARG A 422 -18.84 -14.16 2.21
CA ARG A 422 -17.90 -13.09 1.84
C ARG A 422 -16.55 -13.67 1.42
N PRO A 423 -16.02 -13.33 0.22
CA PRO A 423 -14.72 -13.79 -0.24
C PRO A 423 -13.57 -13.46 0.73
N ILE A 424 -12.78 -14.46 1.13
CA ILE A 424 -11.57 -14.24 1.94
C ILE A 424 -10.34 -14.11 1.03
N ALA A 425 -9.54 -13.05 1.25
CA ALA A 425 -8.29 -12.83 0.54
C ALA A 425 -7.15 -13.71 1.10
N HIS A 426 -6.90 -13.59 2.41
CA HIS A 426 -5.87 -14.31 3.15
C HIS A 426 -6.08 -14.12 4.66
N ALA A 427 -5.38 -14.92 5.47
CA ALA A 427 -5.34 -14.77 6.92
C ALA A 427 -4.48 -13.57 7.35
N ILE A 428 -4.81 -12.96 8.48
CA ILE A 428 -4.04 -11.87 9.10
C ILE A 428 -3.20 -12.46 10.22
N TRP A 429 -1.89 -12.20 10.18
CA TRP A 429 -0.97 -12.50 11.26
C TRP A 429 -0.24 -11.22 11.68
N ASP A 430 -0.80 -10.54 12.68
CA ASP A 430 -0.20 -9.32 13.26
C ASP A 430 -0.16 -9.45 14.80
N PRO A 431 1.02 -9.62 15.42
CA PRO A 431 1.15 -9.77 16.88
C PRO A 431 0.83 -8.48 17.65
N HIS A 432 0.61 -7.34 16.97
CA HIS A 432 0.18 -6.09 17.59
C HIS A 432 -1.34 -6.00 17.77
N PHE A 433 -2.12 -6.93 17.21
CA PHE A 433 -3.57 -6.95 17.38
C PHE A 433 -3.93 -7.30 18.82
N GLY A 434 -4.63 -6.40 19.51
CA GLY A 434 -5.32 -6.72 20.76
C GLY A 434 -6.50 -7.67 20.51
N GLN A 435 -6.89 -8.44 21.53
CA GLN A 435 -7.96 -9.43 21.44
C GLN A 435 -9.27 -8.91 20.79
N PRO A 436 -9.78 -7.69 21.06
CA PRO A 436 -10.97 -7.17 20.38
C PRO A 436 -10.79 -6.97 18.87
N ALA A 437 -9.57 -6.74 18.38
CA ALA A 437 -9.27 -6.68 16.96
C ALA A 437 -9.22 -8.10 16.34
N VAL A 438 -8.63 -9.07 17.04
CA VAL A 438 -8.65 -10.49 16.64
C VAL A 438 -10.09 -10.95 16.43
N GLU A 439 -10.97 -10.67 17.38
CA GLU A 439 -12.41 -10.98 17.30
C GLU A 439 -13.10 -10.22 16.15
N ALA A 440 -12.86 -8.91 16.00
CA ALA A 440 -13.46 -8.10 14.94
C ALA A 440 -13.06 -8.51 13.52
N PHE A 441 -11.87 -9.06 13.32
CA PHE A 441 -11.38 -9.56 12.02
C PHE A 441 -11.63 -11.06 11.81
N THR A 442 -12.04 -11.81 12.83
CA THR A 442 -12.45 -13.21 12.69
C THR A 442 -13.88 -13.28 12.17
N ARG A 443 -14.03 -13.28 10.84
CA ARG A 443 -15.33 -13.20 10.15
C ARG A 443 -15.39 -14.06 8.89
N GLY A 444 -16.56 -14.13 8.25
CA GLY A 444 -16.75 -14.90 7.00
C GLY A 444 -16.66 -16.42 7.18
N GLY A 445 -16.91 -16.93 8.39
CA GLY A 445 -16.81 -18.36 8.74
C GLY A 445 -15.40 -18.83 9.08
N ALA A 446 -14.39 -17.96 9.07
CA ALA A 446 -13.02 -18.30 9.42
C ALA A 446 -12.82 -18.57 10.92
N LEU A 447 -11.86 -19.43 11.26
CA LEU A 447 -11.45 -19.74 12.64
C LEU A 447 -10.49 -18.69 13.25
N GLY A 448 -10.10 -17.67 12.48
CA GLY A 448 -9.21 -16.60 12.93
C GLY A 448 -9.28 -15.36 12.03
N PRO A 449 -8.45 -14.34 12.31
CA PRO A 449 -8.48 -13.05 11.61
C PRO A 449 -8.22 -13.17 10.10
N VAL A 450 -9.08 -12.54 9.28
CA VAL A 450 -9.00 -12.60 7.81
C VAL A 450 -9.31 -11.26 7.14
N ASN A 451 -8.67 -11.03 5.99
CA ASN A 451 -9.04 -9.95 5.07
C ASN A 451 -10.13 -10.42 4.10
N ILE A 452 -11.12 -9.57 3.83
CA ILE A 452 -12.12 -9.79 2.77
C ILE A 452 -11.55 -9.31 1.44
N ALA A 453 -11.71 -10.10 0.38
CA ALA A 453 -11.24 -9.77 -0.96
C ALA A 453 -12.26 -8.87 -1.68
N TYR A 454 -11.79 -7.74 -2.20
CA TYR A 454 -12.56 -6.83 -3.06
C TYR A 454 -11.99 -6.74 -4.48
N SER A 455 -11.28 -7.78 -4.91
CA SER A 455 -10.56 -7.86 -6.20
C SER A 455 -11.34 -8.57 -7.31
N GLY A 456 -12.50 -9.15 -7.02
CA GLY A 456 -13.33 -9.88 -8.00
C GLY A 456 -12.79 -11.24 -8.45
N VAL A 457 -11.68 -11.72 -7.88
CA VAL A 457 -11.03 -12.96 -8.31
C VAL A 457 -11.89 -14.21 -8.06
N TYR A 458 -12.72 -14.22 -7.02
CA TYR A 458 -13.67 -15.31 -6.74
C TYR A 458 -14.71 -15.41 -7.87
N GLN A 459 -15.38 -14.30 -8.19
CA GLN A 459 -16.36 -14.21 -9.26
C GLN A 459 -15.74 -14.59 -10.62
N TRP A 460 -14.53 -14.11 -10.91
CA TRP A 460 -13.82 -14.46 -12.15
C TRP A 460 -13.50 -15.97 -12.23
N TRP A 461 -12.83 -16.54 -11.23
CA TRP A 461 -12.42 -17.95 -11.21
C TRP A 461 -13.61 -18.92 -11.24
N TYR A 462 -14.69 -18.57 -10.56
CA TYR A 462 -15.94 -19.32 -10.62
C TYR A 462 -16.61 -19.23 -12.00
N THR A 463 -16.63 -18.05 -12.62
CA THR A 463 -17.20 -17.87 -13.97
C THR A 463 -16.46 -18.73 -15.02
N ILE A 464 -15.14 -18.89 -14.90
CA ILE A 464 -14.31 -19.70 -15.83
C ILE A 464 -14.28 -21.20 -15.49
N GLY A 465 -15.03 -21.64 -14.47
CA GLY A 465 -15.24 -23.07 -14.18
C GLY A 465 -14.38 -23.68 -13.07
N LEU A 466 -13.59 -22.90 -12.34
CA LEU A 466 -12.88 -23.39 -11.13
C LEU A 466 -13.88 -23.59 -9.99
N ARG A 467 -13.74 -24.66 -9.21
CA ARG A 467 -14.72 -25.09 -8.19
C ARG A 467 -14.08 -25.51 -6.87
N THR A 468 -12.86 -26.05 -6.89
CA THR A 468 -12.17 -26.56 -5.69
C THR A 468 -10.90 -25.77 -5.37
N ASN A 469 -10.40 -25.91 -4.14
CA ASN A 469 -9.10 -25.38 -3.73
C ASN A 469 -7.95 -26.09 -4.47
N GLU A 470 -8.14 -27.35 -4.88
CA GLU A 470 -7.20 -28.11 -5.72
C GLU A 470 -7.02 -27.47 -7.11
N ASP A 471 -8.12 -27.00 -7.73
CA ASP A 471 -8.06 -26.25 -8.99
C ASP A 471 -7.16 -25.01 -8.87
N LEU A 472 -7.39 -24.23 -7.80
CA LEU A 472 -6.65 -22.99 -7.52
C LEU A 472 -5.18 -23.27 -7.21
N TYR A 473 -4.90 -24.27 -6.38
CA TYR A 473 -3.53 -24.67 -6.02
C TYR A 473 -2.73 -25.17 -7.22
N THR A 474 -3.35 -25.99 -8.08
CA THR A 474 -2.74 -26.45 -9.34
C THR A 474 -2.45 -25.27 -10.28
N GLY A 475 -3.38 -24.32 -10.38
CA GLY A 475 -3.19 -23.08 -11.13
C GLY A 475 -2.03 -22.23 -10.59
N ALA A 476 -1.88 -22.13 -9.27
CA ALA A 476 -0.76 -21.43 -8.64
C ALA A 476 0.58 -22.07 -9.02
N LEU A 477 0.73 -23.39 -8.86
CA LEU A 477 1.96 -24.10 -9.22
C LEU A 477 2.31 -23.94 -10.71
N PHE A 478 1.31 -23.95 -11.60
CA PHE A 478 1.52 -23.70 -13.03
C PHE A 478 2.04 -22.28 -13.30
N LEU A 479 1.48 -21.25 -12.68
CA LEU A 479 1.95 -19.88 -12.86
C LEU A 479 3.32 -19.63 -12.22
N LEU A 480 3.64 -20.29 -11.10
CA LEU A 480 4.98 -20.28 -10.51
C LEU A 480 6.02 -20.89 -11.48
N PHE A 481 5.66 -21.99 -12.16
CA PHE A 481 6.50 -22.60 -13.20
C PHE A 481 6.68 -21.68 -14.42
N LEU A 482 5.63 -21.00 -14.88
CA LEU A 482 5.74 -19.99 -15.96
C LEU A 482 6.59 -18.77 -15.55
N SER A 483 6.54 -18.37 -14.28
CA SER A 483 7.42 -17.31 -13.73
C SER A 483 8.89 -17.73 -13.82
N ALA A 484 9.21 -18.95 -13.39
CA ALA A 484 10.57 -19.51 -13.49
C ALA A 484 11.05 -19.62 -14.95
N ILE A 485 10.21 -20.11 -15.87
CA ILE A 485 10.51 -20.13 -17.32
C ILE A 485 10.80 -18.72 -17.84
N SER A 486 10.01 -17.72 -17.44
CA SER A 486 10.17 -16.34 -17.90
C SER A 486 11.52 -15.75 -17.47
N LEU A 487 11.95 -15.99 -16.22
CA LEU A 487 13.27 -15.60 -15.74
C LEU A 487 14.40 -16.30 -16.50
N ILE A 488 14.28 -17.61 -16.73
CA ILE A 488 15.26 -18.40 -17.49
C ILE A 488 15.35 -17.91 -18.94
N ALA A 489 14.21 -17.60 -19.59
CA ALA A 489 14.18 -17.05 -20.95
C ALA A 489 14.85 -15.67 -21.03
N GLY A 490 14.57 -14.77 -20.08
CA GLY A 490 15.24 -13.48 -19.98
C GLY A 490 16.76 -13.61 -19.81
N TRP A 491 17.21 -14.50 -18.91
CA TRP A 491 18.63 -14.79 -18.72
C TRP A 491 19.28 -15.46 -19.95
N LEU A 492 18.57 -16.36 -20.63
CA LEU A 492 19.03 -17.07 -21.82
C LEU A 492 19.30 -16.09 -22.97
N HIS A 493 18.38 -15.15 -23.22
CA HIS A 493 18.53 -14.14 -24.27
C HIS A 493 19.59 -13.05 -23.97
N LEU A 494 20.16 -13.03 -22.76
CA LEU A 494 21.37 -12.25 -22.46
C LEU A 494 22.66 -13.04 -22.71
N GLN A 495 22.60 -14.37 -22.90
CA GLN A 495 23.80 -15.18 -23.18
C GLN A 495 24.33 -14.91 -24.59
N PRO A 496 25.66 -14.83 -24.81
CA PRO A 496 26.25 -14.39 -26.09
C PRO A 496 25.73 -15.11 -27.34
N LYS A 497 25.35 -16.39 -27.25
CA LYS A 497 24.84 -17.20 -28.36
C LYS A 497 23.38 -16.87 -28.76
N TRP A 498 22.57 -16.34 -27.84
CA TRP A 498 21.11 -16.23 -27.99
C TRP A 498 20.59 -14.79 -27.95
N LYS A 499 21.51 -13.82 -27.99
CA LYS A 499 21.22 -12.39 -28.08
C LYS A 499 20.55 -12.04 -29.41
N PRO A 500 19.35 -11.44 -29.40
CA PRO A 500 18.74 -10.93 -30.63
C PRO A 500 19.48 -9.68 -31.13
N SER A 501 19.57 -9.53 -32.46
CA SER A 501 20.16 -8.36 -33.11
C SER A 501 19.16 -7.21 -33.24
N VAL A 502 19.64 -5.97 -33.44
CA VAL A 502 18.78 -4.79 -33.65
C VAL A 502 17.79 -4.99 -34.82
N SER A 503 18.21 -5.68 -35.88
CA SER A 503 17.33 -5.99 -37.03
C SER A 503 16.12 -6.85 -36.66
N TRP A 504 16.22 -7.70 -35.64
CA TRP A 504 15.10 -8.48 -35.12
C TRP A 504 14.13 -7.58 -34.35
N PHE A 505 14.65 -6.70 -33.48
CA PHE A 505 13.84 -5.76 -32.70
C PHE A 505 13.10 -4.73 -33.56
N LYS A 506 13.69 -4.32 -34.69
CA LYS A 506 13.08 -3.36 -35.64
C LYS A 506 12.24 -4.01 -36.74
N ASN A 507 12.06 -5.34 -36.74
CA ASN A 507 11.15 -6.02 -37.68
C ASN A 507 9.69 -5.89 -37.24
N ALA A 508 9.12 -4.71 -37.48
CA ALA A 508 7.77 -4.35 -37.05
C ALA A 508 6.68 -5.20 -37.72
N GLU A 509 6.79 -5.46 -39.03
CA GLU A 509 5.86 -6.32 -39.78
C GLU A 509 5.78 -7.74 -39.20
N SER A 510 6.92 -8.40 -38.95
CA SER A 510 6.93 -9.74 -38.35
C SER A 510 6.34 -9.72 -36.93
N ARG A 511 6.70 -8.73 -36.12
CA ARG A 511 6.20 -8.60 -34.74
C ARG A 511 4.69 -8.40 -34.71
N LEU A 512 4.14 -7.52 -35.55
CA LEU A 512 2.69 -7.29 -35.63
C LEU A 512 1.94 -8.52 -36.10
N ASN A 513 2.42 -9.22 -37.14
CA ASN A 513 1.78 -10.46 -37.60
C ASN A 513 1.69 -11.50 -36.46
N HIS A 514 2.82 -11.80 -35.78
CA HIS A 514 2.84 -12.78 -34.69
C HIS A 514 2.06 -12.34 -33.45
N HIS A 515 1.98 -11.04 -33.16
CA HIS A 515 1.20 -10.54 -32.02
C HIS A 515 -0.31 -10.54 -32.33
N LEU A 516 -0.71 -10.15 -33.54
CA LEU A 516 -2.11 -10.19 -33.96
C LEU A 516 -2.60 -11.63 -34.10
N SER A 517 -1.99 -12.46 -34.97
CA SER A 517 -2.50 -13.82 -35.19
C SER A 517 -2.16 -14.77 -34.04
N GLY A 518 -0.94 -14.72 -33.51
CA GLY A 518 -0.49 -15.58 -32.41
C GLY A 518 -1.01 -15.12 -31.05
N LEU A 519 -0.49 -14.02 -30.53
CA LEU A 519 -0.76 -13.58 -29.15
C LEU A 519 -2.22 -13.20 -28.89
N PHE A 520 -2.94 -12.65 -29.88
CA PHE A 520 -4.38 -12.36 -29.74
C PHE A 520 -5.27 -13.40 -30.40
N GLY A 521 -5.03 -13.76 -31.66
CA GLY A 521 -5.85 -14.72 -32.41
C GLY A 521 -5.87 -16.12 -31.79
N VAL A 522 -4.70 -16.78 -31.69
CA VAL A 522 -4.60 -18.15 -31.13
C VAL A 522 -4.97 -18.17 -29.65
N SER A 523 -4.59 -17.17 -28.85
CA SER A 523 -4.99 -17.13 -27.44
C SER A 523 -6.49 -16.92 -27.24
N SER A 524 -7.16 -16.10 -28.07
CA SER A 524 -8.63 -15.96 -28.02
C SER A 524 -9.36 -17.22 -28.49
N LEU A 525 -8.79 -17.94 -29.48
CA LEU A 525 -9.30 -19.25 -29.90
C LEU A 525 -9.13 -20.31 -28.79
N ALA A 526 -7.98 -20.35 -28.13
CA ALA A 526 -7.72 -21.23 -26.99
C ALA A 526 -8.63 -20.90 -25.80
N TRP A 527 -8.90 -19.61 -25.55
CA TRP A 527 -9.83 -19.17 -24.52
C TRP A 527 -11.28 -19.57 -24.86
N THR A 528 -11.68 -19.49 -26.12
CA THR A 528 -12.96 -20.07 -26.58
C THR A 528 -13.04 -21.56 -26.27
N GLY A 529 -11.99 -22.32 -26.58
CA GLY A 529 -11.89 -23.74 -26.25
C GLY A 529 -12.06 -24.01 -24.75
N HIS A 530 -11.38 -23.22 -23.90
CA HIS A 530 -11.55 -23.31 -22.45
C HIS A 530 -12.99 -22.99 -21.99
N LEU A 531 -13.61 -21.93 -22.52
CA LEU A 531 -14.98 -21.57 -22.18
C LEU A 531 -15.98 -22.67 -22.59
N VAL A 532 -15.85 -23.20 -23.81
CA VAL A 532 -16.74 -24.23 -24.36
C VAL A 532 -16.59 -25.59 -23.66
N HIS A 533 -15.36 -25.98 -23.32
CA HIS A 533 -15.09 -27.32 -22.76
C HIS A 533 -15.00 -27.36 -21.22
N VAL A 534 -14.80 -26.24 -20.53
CA VAL A 534 -14.63 -26.21 -19.06
C VAL A 534 -15.62 -25.27 -18.39
N ALA A 535 -15.68 -24.00 -18.79
CA ALA A 535 -16.51 -23.00 -18.10
C ALA A 535 -18.02 -23.28 -18.27
N ILE A 536 -18.48 -23.50 -19.51
CA ILE A 536 -19.90 -23.78 -19.80
C ILE A 536 -20.36 -25.09 -19.15
N PRO A 537 -19.66 -26.24 -19.29
CA PRO A 537 -19.99 -27.45 -18.53
C PRO A 537 -20.00 -27.23 -17.01
N GLY A 538 -19.00 -26.53 -16.46
CA GLY A 538 -18.93 -26.18 -15.04
C GLY A 538 -20.07 -25.26 -14.57
N SER A 539 -20.62 -24.41 -15.46
CA SER A 539 -21.81 -23.61 -15.19
C SER A 539 -23.11 -24.40 -15.23
N ARG A 540 -23.09 -25.62 -15.79
CA ARG A 540 -24.22 -26.57 -15.88
C ARG A 540 -24.10 -27.76 -14.92
N GLY A 541 -23.27 -27.63 -13.89
CA GLY A 541 -23.00 -28.68 -12.90
C GLY A 541 -22.19 -29.88 -13.39
N GLN A 542 -21.57 -29.81 -14.57
CA GLN A 542 -20.76 -30.89 -15.12
C GLN A 542 -19.27 -30.71 -14.77
N TYR A 543 -18.64 -31.76 -14.27
CA TYR A 543 -17.22 -31.75 -13.89
C TYR A 543 -16.34 -32.15 -15.08
N VAL A 544 -15.61 -31.19 -15.65
CA VAL A 544 -14.63 -31.42 -16.72
C VAL A 544 -13.25 -30.90 -16.30
N ARG A 545 -12.26 -31.79 -16.28
CA ARG A 545 -10.86 -31.55 -15.90
C ARG A 545 -9.91 -32.40 -16.76
N TRP A 546 -8.60 -32.24 -16.58
CA TRP A 546 -7.57 -32.92 -17.38
C TRP A 546 -7.69 -34.46 -17.44
N ASN A 547 -8.33 -35.08 -16.44
CA ASN A 547 -8.55 -36.53 -16.39
C ASN A 547 -9.72 -37.05 -17.24
N ASN A 548 -10.66 -36.19 -17.67
CA ASN A 548 -11.84 -36.59 -18.47
C ASN A 548 -12.16 -35.66 -19.65
N PHE A 549 -11.40 -34.57 -19.85
CA PHE A 549 -11.60 -33.57 -20.90
C PHE A 549 -11.69 -34.15 -22.32
N LEU A 550 -10.99 -35.25 -22.59
CA LEU A 550 -10.98 -35.91 -23.91
C LEU A 550 -12.20 -36.81 -24.15
N ASP A 551 -12.87 -37.25 -23.09
CA ASP A 551 -14.00 -38.19 -23.14
C ASP A 551 -15.36 -37.48 -23.07
N VAL A 552 -15.41 -36.26 -22.55
CA VAL A 552 -16.63 -35.44 -22.43
C VAL A 552 -16.79 -34.54 -23.65
N LEU A 553 -17.84 -34.79 -24.46
CA LEU A 553 -18.19 -33.91 -25.58
C LEU A 553 -18.82 -32.60 -25.08
N PRO A 554 -18.37 -31.42 -25.54
CA PRO A 554 -18.97 -30.12 -25.13
C PRO A 554 -20.36 -29.89 -25.75
N TYR A 555 -20.70 -30.62 -26.81
CA TYR A 555 -22.00 -30.57 -27.49
C TYR A 555 -22.41 -32.00 -27.91
N PRO A 556 -23.69 -32.41 -27.81
CA PRO A 556 -24.11 -33.81 -27.99
C PRO A 556 -23.74 -34.44 -29.34
N GLN A 557 -23.62 -33.64 -30.41
CA GLN A 557 -23.26 -34.12 -31.77
C GLN A 557 -21.77 -33.89 -32.11
N GLY A 558 -20.97 -33.49 -31.13
CA GLY A 558 -19.54 -33.22 -31.27
C GLY A 558 -19.23 -32.20 -32.37
N LEU A 559 -18.20 -32.48 -33.17
CA LEU A 559 -17.75 -31.64 -34.30
C LEU A 559 -18.51 -31.89 -35.61
N GLY A 560 -19.49 -32.79 -35.65
CA GLY A 560 -20.27 -33.11 -36.87
C GLY A 560 -20.91 -31.87 -37.53
N PRO A 561 -21.64 -31.03 -36.77
CA PRO A 561 -22.22 -29.78 -37.29
C PRO A 561 -21.19 -28.78 -37.83
N LEU A 562 -19.97 -28.74 -37.27
CA LEU A 562 -18.89 -27.87 -37.73
C LEU A 562 -18.46 -28.23 -39.16
N PHE A 563 -18.17 -29.52 -39.41
CA PHE A 563 -17.69 -30.02 -40.71
C PHE A 563 -18.78 -30.07 -41.80
N THR A 564 -20.05 -30.19 -41.40
CA THR A 564 -21.19 -30.16 -42.34
C THR A 564 -21.68 -28.73 -42.65
N GLY A 565 -21.09 -27.71 -42.03
CA GLY A 565 -21.51 -26.30 -42.20
C GLY A 565 -22.81 -25.92 -41.47
N GLN A 566 -23.37 -26.81 -40.65
CA GLN A 566 -24.62 -26.62 -39.91
C GLN A 566 -24.37 -25.92 -38.55
N TRP A 567 -23.64 -24.82 -38.57
CA TRP A 567 -23.15 -24.15 -37.35
C TRP A 567 -24.26 -23.60 -36.45
N ASN A 568 -25.46 -23.36 -37.01
CA ASN A 568 -26.63 -22.92 -36.26
C ASN A 568 -27.07 -23.92 -35.17
N LEU A 569 -26.73 -25.21 -35.29
CA LEU A 569 -27.04 -26.23 -34.29
C LEU A 569 -26.37 -25.94 -32.93
N TYR A 570 -25.17 -25.34 -32.93
CA TYR A 570 -24.45 -24.98 -31.70
C TYR A 570 -25.08 -23.84 -30.88
N ALA A 571 -26.04 -23.13 -31.48
CA ALA A 571 -26.83 -22.06 -30.83
C ALA A 571 -28.22 -22.51 -30.38
N GLN A 572 -28.63 -23.76 -30.68
CA GLN A 572 -29.94 -24.27 -30.30
C GLN A 572 -29.98 -24.69 -28.83
N ASN A 573 -31.14 -24.51 -28.20
CA ASN A 573 -31.39 -24.81 -26.79
C ASN A 573 -30.41 -24.09 -25.84
N PRO A 574 -30.50 -22.75 -25.72
CA PRO A 574 -29.76 -21.98 -24.73
C PRO A 574 -30.19 -22.30 -23.30
N ASP A 575 -29.37 -21.89 -22.33
CA ASP A 575 -29.74 -21.94 -20.92
C ASP A 575 -31.01 -21.11 -20.67
N SER A 576 -31.94 -21.68 -19.90
CA SER A 576 -33.25 -21.06 -19.68
C SER A 576 -33.18 -19.85 -18.75
N SER A 577 -34.21 -19.00 -18.76
CA SER A 577 -34.32 -17.88 -17.80
C SER A 577 -34.41 -18.32 -16.33
N SER A 578 -34.71 -19.59 -16.08
CA SER A 578 -34.73 -20.24 -14.76
C SER A 578 -33.51 -21.10 -14.48
N HIS A 579 -32.45 -21.00 -15.30
CA HIS A 579 -31.20 -21.73 -15.06
C HIS A 579 -30.55 -21.34 -13.73
N LEU A 580 -30.15 -22.34 -12.94
CA LEU A 580 -29.39 -22.16 -11.71
C LEU A 580 -27.91 -22.43 -11.98
N PHE A 581 -27.12 -21.35 -12.08
CA PHE A 581 -25.71 -21.38 -12.43
C PHE A 581 -24.91 -22.26 -11.46
N GLY A 582 -24.14 -23.19 -12.02
CA GLY A 582 -23.42 -24.23 -11.29
C GLY A 582 -24.17 -25.56 -11.16
N THR A 583 -25.41 -25.66 -11.66
CA THR A 583 -26.25 -26.88 -11.59
C THR A 583 -26.80 -27.25 -12.96
N SER A 584 -27.40 -28.44 -13.09
CA SER A 584 -28.10 -28.85 -14.32
C SER A 584 -29.56 -28.36 -14.41
N GLU A 585 -30.07 -27.65 -13.40
CA GLU A 585 -31.47 -27.20 -13.38
C GLU A 585 -31.66 -26.02 -14.33
N GLY A 586 -32.55 -26.20 -15.32
CA GLY A 586 -32.80 -25.20 -16.37
C GLY A 586 -31.67 -25.04 -17.39
N ALA A 587 -30.66 -25.93 -17.37
CA ALA A 587 -29.50 -25.88 -18.25
C ALA A 587 -29.85 -26.29 -19.70
N GLY A 588 -29.27 -25.58 -20.66
CA GLY A 588 -29.37 -25.84 -22.08
C GLY A 588 -28.25 -26.76 -22.60
N THR A 589 -28.15 -26.85 -23.93
CA THR A 589 -27.09 -27.59 -24.63
C THR A 589 -26.28 -26.73 -25.60
N SER A 590 -26.66 -25.48 -25.86
CA SER A 590 -25.90 -24.56 -26.72
C SER A 590 -24.48 -24.32 -26.19
N ILE A 591 -23.54 -24.03 -27.08
CA ILE A 591 -22.16 -23.64 -26.72
C ILE A 591 -21.75 -22.27 -27.27
N LEU A 592 -22.47 -21.76 -28.28
CA LEU A 592 -22.20 -20.47 -28.92
C LEU A 592 -23.54 -19.78 -29.18
N THR A 593 -23.80 -18.63 -28.56
CA THR A 593 -25.10 -17.92 -28.70
C THR A 593 -24.88 -16.43 -28.99
N LEU A 594 -25.97 -15.70 -29.19
CA LEU A 594 -25.95 -14.24 -29.31
C LEU A 594 -27.26 -13.67 -28.74
N LEU A 595 -27.54 -14.00 -27.47
CA LEU A 595 -28.80 -13.71 -26.77
C LEU A 595 -28.95 -12.23 -26.42
N GLY A 596 -27.85 -11.60 -26.02
CA GLY A 596 -27.84 -10.24 -25.47
C GLY A 596 -28.46 -10.14 -24.07
N GLY A 597 -28.23 -9.01 -23.41
CA GLY A 597 -28.65 -8.78 -22.02
C GLY A 597 -27.87 -9.64 -21.02
N PHE A 598 -28.52 -10.00 -19.91
CA PHE A 598 -27.89 -10.69 -18.78
C PHE A 598 -28.62 -11.99 -18.42
N HIS A 599 -27.88 -12.94 -17.86
CA HIS A 599 -28.41 -14.14 -17.22
C HIS A 599 -29.17 -13.74 -15.93
N PRO A 600 -30.48 -14.06 -15.78
CA PRO A 600 -31.33 -13.48 -14.73
C PRO A 600 -30.82 -13.67 -13.30
N GLN A 601 -30.34 -14.86 -12.95
CA GLN A 601 -29.85 -15.16 -11.60
C GLN A 601 -28.52 -14.44 -11.26
N THR A 602 -27.54 -14.49 -12.16
CA THR A 602 -26.17 -14.02 -11.91
C THR A 602 -25.96 -12.54 -12.22
N GLN A 603 -26.92 -11.90 -12.89
CA GLN A 603 -26.87 -10.52 -13.39
C GLN A 603 -25.59 -10.22 -14.18
N SER A 604 -25.14 -11.20 -14.97
CA SER A 604 -23.92 -11.13 -15.78
C SER A 604 -24.17 -11.58 -17.22
N LEU A 605 -23.23 -11.27 -18.12
CA LEU A 605 -23.27 -11.73 -19.51
C LEU A 605 -23.30 -13.27 -19.61
N TRP A 606 -24.02 -13.79 -20.61
CA TRP A 606 -24.10 -15.24 -20.87
C TRP A 606 -22.74 -15.82 -21.29
N LEU A 607 -22.31 -16.92 -20.65
CA LEU A 607 -21.04 -17.58 -20.99
C LEU A 607 -20.95 -18.02 -22.46
N THR A 608 -22.07 -18.44 -23.05
CA THR A 608 -22.18 -18.83 -24.46
C THR A 608 -22.08 -17.64 -25.42
N ASP A 609 -22.49 -16.44 -25.00
CA ASP A 609 -22.24 -15.18 -25.75
C ASP A 609 -20.76 -14.76 -25.61
N ILE A 610 -20.16 -14.90 -24.41
CA ILE A 610 -18.72 -14.63 -24.18
C ILE A 610 -17.84 -15.58 -25.01
N ALA A 611 -18.18 -16.87 -25.07
CA ALA A 611 -17.47 -17.85 -25.90
C ALA A 611 -17.56 -17.50 -27.39
N HIS A 612 -18.74 -17.14 -27.87
CA HIS A 612 -18.94 -16.73 -29.27
C HIS A 612 -18.21 -15.41 -29.59
N HIS A 613 -18.17 -14.46 -28.67
CA HIS A 613 -17.38 -13.23 -28.80
C HIS A 613 -15.88 -13.55 -29.00
N HIS A 614 -15.30 -14.41 -28.15
CA HIS A 614 -13.89 -14.79 -28.26
C HIS A 614 -13.58 -15.56 -29.56
N LEU A 615 -14.51 -16.38 -30.04
CA LEU A 615 -14.37 -17.06 -31.33
C LEU A 615 -14.36 -16.07 -32.49
N ALA A 616 -15.29 -15.11 -32.48
CA ALA A 616 -15.41 -14.10 -33.52
C ALA A 616 -14.15 -13.19 -33.59
N ILE A 617 -13.68 -12.67 -32.46
CA ILE A 617 -12.47 -11.84 -32.44
C ILE A 617 -11.20 -12.66 -32.75
N ALA A 618 -11.15 -13.95 -32.41
CA ALA A 618 -10.05 -14.82 -32.79
C ALA A 618 -9.88 -14.88 -34.31
N PHE A 619 -10.96 -15.09 -35.07
CA PHE A 619 -10.91 -15.07 -36.53
C PHE A 619 -10.53 -13.68 -37.08
N ILE A 620 -11.02 -12.59 -36.51
CA ILE A 620 -10.63 -11.23 -36.91
C ILE A 620 -9.11 -11.03 -36.74
N PHE A 621 -8.55 -11.40 -35.59
CA PHE A 621 -7.12 -11.24 -35.31
C PHE A 621 -6.24 -12.21 -36.10
N LEU A 622 -6.69 -13.45 -36.33
CA LEU A 622 -6.01 -14.40 -37.21
C LEU A 622 -5.90 -13.85 -38.63
N VAL A 623 -6.98 -13.30 -39.20
CA VAL A 623 -6.96 -12.68 -40.54
C VAL A 623 -6.09 -11.42 -40.55
N ALA A 624 -6.25 -10.53 -39.57
CA ALA A 624 -5.48 -9.28 -39.48
C ALA A 624 -3.95 -9.53 -39.37
N GLY A 625 -3.54 -10.58 -38.65
CA GLY A 625 -2.13 -10.97 -38.51
C GLY A 625 -1.50 -11.65 -39.73
N HIS A 626 -2.19 -11.70 -40.87
CA HIS A 626 -1.64 -12.10 -42.17
C HIS A 626 -1.58 -10.93 -43.18
N MET A 627 -1.82 -9.69 -42.73
CA MET A 627 -1.84 -8.51 -43.61
C MET A 627 -0.43 -8.02 -44.01
N TYR A 628 0.56 -8.12 -43.12
CA TYR A 628 1.87 -7.50 -43.34
C TYR A 628 2.89 -8.44 -44.00
N ARG A 629 3.76 -7.88 -44.83
CA ARG A 629 4.75 -8.60 -45.64
C ARG A 629 5.85 -9.18 -44.75
N THR A 630 6.12 -10.47 -44.93
CA THR A 630 7.22 -11.18 -44.25
C THR A 630 8.09 -11.90 -45.29
N ASN A 631 8.99 -12.78 -44.84
CA ASN A 631 9.91 -13.55 -45.69
C ASN A 631 9.20 -14.41 -46.76
N PHE A 632 7.88 -14.63 -46.65
CA PHE A 632 7.07 -15.31 -47.66
C PHE A 632 6.71 -14.43 -48.89
N GLY A 633 7.10 -13.16 -48.90
CA GLY A 633 6.95 -12.26 -50.07
C GLY A 633 5.55 -11.72 -50.34
N ILE A 634 4.53 -12.19 -49.63
CA ILE A 634 3.12 -11.77 -49.75
C ILE A 634 2.76 -10.87 -48.56
N GLY A 635 1.92 -9.85 -48.79
CA GLY A 635 1.45 -8.88 -47.79
C GLY A 635 1.93 -7.45 -48.06
N HIS A 636 1.60 -6.52 -47.15
CA HIS A 636 1.96 -5.09 -47.25
C HIS A 636 3.17 -4.74 -46.37
N SER A 637 4.09 -3.88 -46.83
CA SER A 637 5.00 -3.19 -45.89
C SER A 637 4.35 -1.92 -45.37
N MET A 638 4.52 -1.66 -44.06
CA MET A 638 4.00 -0.46 -43.44
C MET A 638 4.70 0.81 -43.93
N LYS A 639 5.97 0.72 -44.32
CA LYS A 639 6.71 1.85 -44.91
C LYS A 639 6.08 2.28 -46.23
N ASP A 640 5.89 1.34 -47.16
CA ASP A 640 5.27 1.57 -48.47
C ASP A 640 3.86 2.18 -48.31
N LEU A 641 3.06 1.68 -47.35
CA LEU A 641 1.71 2.19 -47.04
C LEU A 641 1.74 3.64 -46.52
N LEU A 642 2.63 3.97 -45.58
CA LEU A 642 2.73 5.32 -45.01
C LEU A 642 3.29 6.32 -46.02
N GLU A 643 4.26 5.93 -46.86
CA GLU A 643 4.81 6.82 -47.90
C GLU A 643 3.82 7.11 -49.04
N ALA A 644 2.92 6.16 -49.34
CA ALA A 644 1.84 6.32 -50.31
C ALA A 644 0.63 7.12 -49.77
N HIS A 645 0.45 7.19 -48.45
CA HIS A 645 -0.71 7.87 -47.84
C HIS A 645 -0.53 9.40 -47.80
N ILE A 646 -0.75 10.04 -48.95
CA ILE A 646 -0.75 11.49 -49.12
C ILE A 646 -2.20 11.97 -49.27
N PRO A 647 -2.67 12.93 -48.45
CA PRO A 647 -4.07 13.36 -48.47
C PRO A 647 -4.37 14.19 -49.73
N PRO A 648 -5.49 13.92 -50.44
CA PRO A 648 -5.77 14.48 -51.77
C PRO A 648 -5.93 16.01 -51.78
N GLY A 649 -6.24 16.62 -50.63
CA GLY A 649 -6.39 18.08 -50.50
C GLY A 649 -5.09 18.86 -50.25
N GLY A 650 -3.93 18.21 -50.12
CA GLY A 650 -2.61 18.86 -49.94
C GLY A 650 -2.39 19.64 -48.63
N ARG A 651 -3.43 19.91 -47.84
CA ARG A 651 -3.38 20.75 -46.61
C ARG A 651 -2.54 20.20 -45.45
N LEU A 652 -2.05 18.96 -45.56
CA LEU A 652 -1.21 18.29 -44.56
C LEU A 652 0.23 18.03 -45.07
N GLY A 653 0.68 18.79 -46.07
CA GLY A 653 2.06 18.74 -46.58
C GLY A 653 2.41 17.39 -47.19
N ARG A 654 3.60 16.88 -46.86
CA ARG A 654 4.11 15.55 -47.27
C ARG A 654 3.38 14.35 -46.65
N GLY A 655 2.37 14.58 -45.81
CA GLY A 655 1.55 13.51 -45.22
C GLY A 655 2.33 12.66 -44.21
N HIS A 656 2.30 11.34 -44.38
CA HIS A 656 2.91 10.38 -43.44
C HIS A 656 4.36 9.98 -43.79
N LYS A 657 5.01 10.65 -44.75
CA LYS A 657 6.41 10.37 -45.12
C LYS A 657 7.37 10.54 -43.93
N GLY A 658 8.31 9.61 -43.80
CA GLY A 658 9.27 9.55 -42.70
C GLY A 658 8.73 8.99 -41.38
N LEU A 659 7.41 8.79 -41.23
CA LEU A 659 6.84 8.33 -39.96
C LEU A 659 7.21 6.88 -39.61
N TYR A 660 7.33 5.96 -40.58
CA TYR A 660 7.73 4.57 -40.29
C TYR A 660 9.08 4.54 -39.56
N ASP A 661 10.10 5.21 -40.10
CA ASP A 661 11.43 5.22 -39.52
C ASP A 661 11.45 6.03 -38.20
N THR A 662 10.70 7.14 -38.11
CA THR A 662 10.57 7.93 -36.86
C THR A 662 9.97 7.10 -35.72
N ILE A 663 8.92 6.32 -36.00
CA ILE A 663 8.26 5.45 -35.02
C ILE A 663 9.14 4.25 -34.68
N ASN A 664 9.66 3.54 -35.69
CA ASN A 664 10.35 2.26 -35.49
C ASN A 664 11.73 2.42 -34.83
N ASN A 665 12.38 3.59 -35.00
CA ASN A 665 13.65 3.89 -34.34
C ASN A 665 13.50 4.48 -32.92
N SER A 666 12.40 5.18 -32.60
CA SER A 666 12.19 5.72 -31.24
C SER A 666 11.44 4.74 -30.34
N LEU A 667 12.12 4.28 -29.29
CA LEU A 667 11.50 3.51 -28.20
C LEU A 667 10.51 4.37 -27.41
N HIS A 668 10.80 5.66 -27.21
CA HIS A 668 9.91 6.57 -26.51
C HIS A 668 8.62 6.89 -27.28
N PHE A 669 8.66 6.98 -28.61
CA PHE A 669 7.44 7.11 -29.42
C PHE A 669 6.59 5.83 -29.37
N GLN A 670 7.23 4.65 -29.49
CA GLN A 670 6.54 3.36 -29.35
C GLN A 670 5.89 3.19 -27.98
N LEU A 671 6.61 3.53 -26.90
CA LEU A 671 6.08 3.48 -25.54
C LEU A 671 4.97 4.50 -25.32
N GLY A 672 5.10 5.72 -25.86
CA GLY A 672 4.06 6.75 -25.83
C GLY A 672 2.75 6.26 -26.49
N LEU A 673 2.83 5.69 -27.70
CA LEU A 673 1.67 5.11 -28.39
C LEU A 673 1.08 3.90 -27.67
N ALA A 674 1.93 3.01 -27.16
CA ALA A 674 1.49 1.81 -26.44
C ALA A 674 0.75 2.19 -25.15
N LEU A 675 1.28 3.15 -24.37
CA LEU A 675 0.62 3.68 -23.18
C LEU A 675 -0.67 4.43 -23.55
N ALA A 676 -0.69 5.28 -24.58
CA ALA A 676 -1.92 5.97 -24.98
C ALA A 676 -3.04 4.97 -25.34
N SER A 677 -2.71 3.92 -26.11
CA SER A 677 -3.64 2.86 -26.49
C SER A 677 -4.10 2.06 -25.25
N LEU A 678 -3.17 1.69 -24.37
CA LEU A 678 -3.43 0.94 -23.15
C LEU A 678 -4.28 1.73 -22.13
N GLY A 679 -4.06 3.03 -22.00
CA GLY A 679 -4.81 3.90 -21.10
C GLY A 679 -6.27 4.05 -21.53
N VAL A 680 -6.51 4.20 -22.84
CA VAL A 680 -7.85 4.21 -23.43
C VAL A 680 -8.58 2.89 -23.15
N ILE A 681 -7.96 1.73 -23.44
CA ILE A 681 -8.64 0.44 -23.21
C ILE A 681 -8.78 0.12 -21.71
N THR A 682 -7.86 0.56 -20.84
CA THR A 682 -8.02 0.40 -19.38
C THR A 682 -9.22 1.19 -18.85
N SER A 683 -9.44 2.42 -19.34
CA SER A 683 -10.64 3.19 -18.98
C SER A 683 -11.90 2.56 -19.59
N LEU A 684 -11.83 2.03 -20.81
CA LEU A 684 -12.94 1.30 -21.45
C LEU A 684 -13.32 0.04 -20.68
N VAL A 685 -12.34 -0.73 -20.19
CA VAL A 685 -12.54 -1.88 -19.30
C VAL A 685 -13.31 -1.45 -18.04
N ALA A 686 -12.91 -0.36 -17.38
CA ALA A 686 -13.64 0.16 -16.23
C ALA A 686 -15.10 0.52 -16.57
N GLN A 687 -15.34 1.24 -17.67
CA GLN A 687 -16.68 1.65 -18.10
C GLN A 687 -17.57 0.46 -18.51
N HIS A 688 -17.00 -0.55 -19.17
CA HIS A 688 -17.75 -1.74 -19.58
C HIS A 688 -17.98 -2.72 -18.43
N MET A 689 -17.01 -2.96 -17.54
CA MET A 689 -17.16 -3.96 -16.47
C MET A 689 -18.28 -3.63 -15.46
N TYR A 690 -18.58 -2.35 -15.21
CA TYR A 690 -19.67 -1.98 -14.30
C TYR A 690 -21.06 -2.02 -14.98
N SER A 691 -21.12 -1.68 -16.27
CA SER A 691 -22.37 -1.56 -17.04
C SER A 691 -22.77 -2.85 -17.77
N LEU A 692 -21.80 -3.70 -18.08
CA LEU A 692 -21.95 -5.03 -18.70
C LEU A 692 -21.15 -6.06 -17.87
N PRO A 693 -21.65 -6.48 -16.70
CA PRO A 693 -20.90 -7.36 -15.79
C PRO A 693 -20.58 -8.71 -16.45
N ALA A 694 -19.29 -9.03 -16.60
CA ALA A 694 -18.85 -10.25 -17.30
C ALA A 694 -18.69 -11.49 -16.40
N TYR A 695 -18.79 -11.32 -15.07
CA TYR A 695 -18.57 -12.38 -14.09
C TYR A 695 -19.82 -12.61 -13.25
N ALA A 696 -20.14 -13.88 -12.96
CA ALA A 696 -21.32 -14.26 -12.21
C ALA A 696 -21.33 -13.60 -10.81
N PHE A 697 -22.48 -13.04 -10.44
CA PHE A 697 -22.77 -12.42 -9.14
C PHE A 697 -21.95 -11.15 -8.81
N ILE A 698 -21.08 -10.65 -9.71
CA ILE A 698 -20.28 -9.45 -9.44
C ILE A 698 -21.11 -8.16 -9.37
N ALA A 699 -22.26 -8.12 -10.04
CA ALA A 699 -23.19 -6.99 -9.98
C ALA A 699 -23.80 -6.79 -8.58
N GLN A 700 -23.82 -7.85 -7.76
CA GLN A 700 -24.36 -7.86 -6.40
C GLN A 700 -23.27 -7.63 -5.33
N ASP A 701 -21.98 -7.77 -5.70
CA ASP A 701 -20.84 -7.38 -4.85
C ASP A 701 -20.45 -5.92 -5.12
N PHE A 702 -21.22 -5.02 -4.53
CA PHE A 702 -21.08 -3.58 -4.68
C PHE A 702 -19.69 -3.04 -4.29
N THR A 703 -19.05 -3.63 -3.27
CA THR A 703 -17.73 -3.17 -2.81
C THR A 703 -16.63 -3.56 -3.80
N THR A 704 -16.68 -4.79 -4.33
CA THR A 704 -15.79 -5.24 -5.40
C THR A 704 -15.99 -4.44 -6.68
N GLN A 705 -17.24 -4.18 -7.10
CA GLN A 705 -17.50 -3.38 -8.31
C GLN A 705 -16.95 -1.96 -8.17
N ALA A 706 -17.13 -1.33 -7.01
CA ALA A 706 -16.59 -0.01 -6.70
C ALA A 706 -15.06 0.03 -6.71
N ALA A 707 -14.42 -0.96 -6.09
CA ALA A 707 -12.97 -1.11 -6.07
C ALA A 707 -12.40 -1.31 -7.48
N LEU A 708 -12.99 -2.19 -8.30
CA LEU A 708 -12.53 -2.48 -9.66
C LEU A 708 -12.67 -1.28 -10.61
N TYR A 709 -13.81 -0.58 -10.59
CA TYR A 709 -13.99 0.63 -11.41
C TYR A 709 -12.94 1.69 -11.05
N THR A 710 -12.79 1.96 -9.75
CA THR A 710 -11.85 2.96 -9.23
C THR A 710 -10.41 2.60 -9.59
N HIS A 711 -10.00 1.35 -9.34
CA HIS A 711 -8.66 0.84 -9.61
C HIS A 711 -8.25 1.06 -11.07
N HIS A 712 -9.09 0.61 -12.02
CA HIS A 712 -8.81 0.74 -13.45
C HIS A 712 -8.81 2.21 -13.91
N GLN A 713 -9.67 3.08 -13.37
CA GLN A 713 -9.63 4.51 -13.75
C GLN A 713 -8.37 5.24 -13.26
N TYR A 714 -7.87 4.95 -12.05
CA TYR A 714 -6.58 5.52 -11.62
C TYR A 714 -5.41 4.98 -12.45
N ILE A 715 -5.38 3.68 -12.76
CA ILE A 715 -4.35 3.11 -13.65
C ILE A 715 -4.41 3.75 -15.04
N ALA A 716 -5.59 3.90 -15.63
CA ALA A 716 -5.77 4.58 -16.91
C ALA A 716 -5.21 6.02 -16.87
N GLY A 717 -5.49 6.77 -15.79
CA GLY A 717 -4.95 8.12 -15.59
C GLY A 717 -3.41 8.16 -15.56
N PHE A 718 -2.77 7.28 -14.77
CA PHE A 718 -1.30 7.19 -14.73
C PHE A 718 -0.70 6.78 -16.07
N ILE A 719 -1.28 5.77 -16.73
CA ILE A 719 -0.83 5.31 -18.06
C ILE A 719 -0.94 6.44 -19.10
N MET A 720 -2.05 7.19 -19.11
CA MET A 720 -2.23 8.32 -20.02
C MET A 720 -1.23 9.46 -19.75
N THR A 721 -0.95 9.81 -18.49
CA THR A 721 0.09 10.81 -18.19
C THR A 721 1.49 10.34 -18.61
N GLY A 722 1.79 9.04 -18.44
CA GLY A 722 3.04 8.43 -18.91
C GLY A 722 3.18 8.44 -20.44
N ALA A 723 2.07 8.26 -21.18
CA ALA A 723 2.05 8.32 -22.64
C ALA A 723 2.56 9.68 -23.17
N PHE A 724 2.01 10.78 -22.62
CA PHE A 724 2.44 12.13 -22.99
C PHE A 724 3.84 12.49 -22.46
N ALA A 725 4.24 11.97 -21.29
CA ALA A 725 5.60 12.11 -20.79
C ALA A 725 6.62 11.51 -21.77
N HIS A 726 6.40 10.28 -22.26
CA HIS A 726 7.27 9.66 -23.26
C HIS A 726 7.18 10.34 -24.63
N GLY A 727 6.01 10.87 -25.02
CA GLY A 727 5.90 11.76 -26.19
C GLY A 727 6.77 13.02 -26.07
N ALA A 728 6.83 13.65 -24.89
CA ALA A 728 7.71 14.79 -24.64
C ALA A 728 9.20 14.40 -24.64
N ILE A 729 9.56 13.23 -24.08
CA ILE A 729 10.94 12.72 -24.12
C ILE A 729 11.37 12.45 -25.58
N PHE A 730 10.51 11.82 -26.39
CA PHE A 730 10.72 11.65 -27.83
C PHE A 730 11.03 12.98 -28.53
N PHE A 731 10.23 14.03 -28.28
CA PHE A 731 10.46 15.34 -28.90
C PHE A 731 11.81 15.96 -28.52
N ILE A 732 12.39 15.59 -27.38
CA ILE A 732 13.71 16.07 -26.94
C ILE A 732 14.83 15.20 -27.51
N ARG A 733 14.80 13.89 -27.26
CA ARG A 733 15.91 12.95 -27.56
C ARG A 733 15.96 12.51 -29.02
N ASP A 734 14.80 12.16 -29.60
CA ASP A 734 14.76 11.34 -30.82
C ASP A 734 14.25 12.10 -32.05
N TYR A 735 13.47 13.17 -31.85
CA TYR A 735 12.85 13.90 -32.97
C TYR A 735 13.89 14.64 -33.82
N ASN A 736 14.05 14.18 -35.08
CA ASN A 736 14.82 14.83 -36.13
C ASN A 736 13.91 15.67 -37.05
N PRO A 737 14.05 17.01 -37.08
CA PRO A 737 13.27 17.89 -37.96
C PRO A 737 13.49 17.66 -39.46
N GLU A 738 14.69 17.30 -39.90
CA GLU A 738 15.02 17.14 -41.33
C GLU A 738 14.29 15.92 -41.92
N GLN A 739 14.30 14.81 -41.18
CA GLN A 739 13.57 13.59 -41.56
C GLN A 739 12.05 13.79 -41.57
N ASN A 740 11.55 14.71 -40.75
CA ASN A 740 10.12 14.99 -40.58
C ASN A 740 9.63 16.26 -41.30
N GLU A 741 10.48 16.94 -42.08
CA GLU A 741 10.16 18.21 -42.75
C GLU A 741 8.81 18.17 -43.50
N ASP A 742 7.95 19.17 -43.29
CA ASP A 742 6.60 19.29 -43.89
C ASP A 742 5.70 18.02 -43.79
N ASN A 743 6.02 17.05 -42.93
CA ASN A 743 5.11 15.95 -42.63
C ASN A 743 4.10 16.37 -41.53
N VAL A 744 3.12 15.52 -41.23
CA VAL A 744 2.08 15.84 -40.23
C VAL A 744 2.63 16.22 -38.85
N LEU A 745 3.80 15.69 -38.45
CA LEU A 745 4.42 15.92 -37.16
C LEU A 745 5.14 17.27 -37.10
N ALA A 746 5.91 17.63 -38.14
CA ALA A 746 6.51 18.96 -38.25
C ALA A 746 5.43 20.04 -38.34
N ARG A 747 4.41 19.83 -39.20
CA ARG A 747 3.32 20.79 -39.35
C ARG A 747 2.59 21.05 -38.04
N MET A 748 2.38 20.04 -37.19
CA MET A 748 1.80 20.21 -35.85
C MET A 748 2.63 21.15 -34.96
N LEU A 749 3.96 21.06 -35.02
CA LEU A 749 4.87 21.94 -34.28
C LEU A 749 4.81 23.38 -34.82
N ASP A 750 4.65 23.57 -36.14
CA ASP A 750 4.58 24.90 -36.78
C ASP A 750 3.35 25.74 -36.34
N HIS A 751 2.28 25.11 -35.83
CA HIS A 751 1.09 25.79 -35.33
C HIS A 751 0.76 25.43 -33.87
N LYS A 752 1.77 25.04 -33.07
CA LYS A 752 1.58 24.63 -31.68
C LYS A 752 0.88 25.69 -30.80
N GLU A 753 1.14 26.97 -31.02
CA GLU A 753 0.51 28.07 -30.29
C GLU A 753 -1.01 28.11 -30.51
N ALA A 754 -1.49 27.74 -31.70
CA ALA A 754 -2.91 27.64 -31.99
C ALA A 754 -3.55 26.47 -31.23
N ILE A 755 -2.90 25.31 -31.19
CA ILE A 755 -3.38 24.13 -30.43
C ILE A 755 -3.48 24.48 -28.93
N ILE A 756 -2.41 25.06 -28.37
CA ILE A 756 -2.33 25.43 -26.95
C ILE A 756 -3.38 26.50 -26.60
N SER A 757 -3.57 27.52 -27.43
CA SER A 757 -4.54 28.59 -27.17
C SER A 757 -6.00 28.11 -27.23
N HIS A 758 -6.34 27.20 -28.15
CA HIS A 758 -7.69 26.62 -28.21
C HIS A 758 -7.97 25.70 -27.01
N LEU A 759 -7.01 24.86 -26.60
CA LEU A 759 -7.14 24.07 -25.37
C LEU A 759 -7.26 24.96 -24.12
N SER A 760 -6.50 26.06 -24.05
CA SER A 760 -6.60 27.04 -22.96
C SER A 760 -7.97 27.73 -22.94
N TRP A 761 -8.50 28.12 -24.10
CA TRP A 761 -9.86 28.68 -24.21
C TRP A 761 -10.91 27.66 -23.77
N ALA A 762 -10.83 26.40 -24.20
CA ALA A 762 -11.77 25.35 -23.82
C ALA A 762 -11.76 25.08 -22.31
N SER A 763 -10.58 24.97 -21.69
CA SER A 763 -10.44 24.87 -20.23
C SER A 763 -11.03 26.06 -19.48
N LEU A 764 -10.76 27.30 -19.92
CA LEU A 764 -11.33 28.50 -19.29
C LEU A 764 -12.85 28.56 -19.46
N PHE A 765 -13.36 28.27 -20.66
CA PHE A 765 -14.79 28.24 -20.96
C PHE A 765 -15.52 27.22 -20.08
N LEU A 766 -15.06 25.96 -20.04
CA LEU A 766 -15.63 24.93 -19.18
C LEU A 766 -15.51 25.30 -17.70
N GLY A 767 -14.39 25.89 -17.28
CA GLY A 767 -14.13 26.30 -15.90
C GLY A 767 -15.11 27.35 -15.41
N PHE A 768 -15.24 28.48 -16.13
CA PHE A 768 -16.14 29.57 -15.74
C PHE A 768 -17.60 29.14 -15.70
N HIS A 769 -18.08 28.39 -16.70
CA HIS A 769 -19.49 27.99 -16.76
C HIS A 769 -19.83 26.87 -15.78
N THR A 770 -19.00 25.83 -15.65
CA THR A 770 -19.30 24.71 -14.74
C THR A 770 -19.25 25.14 -13.28
N LEU A 771 -18.19 25.83 -12.87
CA LEU A 771 -18.08 26.34 -11.50
C LEU A 771 -19.11 27.45 -11.24
N GLY A 772 -19.37 28.32 -12.22
CA GLY A 772 -20.38 29.38 -12.13
C GLY A 772 -21.80 28.83 -11.89
N LEU A 773 -22.19 27.76 -12.59
CA LEU A 773 -23.47 27.08 -12.39
C LEU A 773 -23.56 26.40 -11.02
N TYR A 774 -22.51 25.69 -10.59
CA TYR A 774 -22.45 25.10 -9.25
C TYR A 774 -22.60 26.16 -8.15
N VAL A 775 -21.84 27.27 -8.23
CA VAL A 775 -21.92 28.37 -7.26
C VAL A 775 -23.28 29.07 -7.30
N HIS A 776 -23.87 29.29 -8.48
CA HIS A 776 -25.25 29.81 -8.60
C HIS A 776 -26.24 28.90 -7.87
N ASN A 777 -26.15 27.58 -8.09
CA ASN A 777 -27.07 26.61 -7.50
C ASN A 777 -26.91 26.54 -5.96
N ASP A 778 -25.67 26.53 -5.44
CA ASP A 778 -25.41 26.62 -3.99
C ASP A 778 -26.01 27.90 -3.38
N VAL A 779 -25.89 29.06 -4.04
CA VAL A 779 -26.44 30.33 -3.54
C VAL A 779 -27.98 30.33 -3.58
N MET A 780 -28.59 29.81 -4.64
CA MET A 780 -30.06 29.70 -4.72
C MET A 780 -30.63 28.76 -3.65
N LEU A 781 -29.94 27.64 -3.37
CA LEU A 781 -30.31 26.75 -2.29
C LEU A 781 -30.11 27.39 -0.90
N ALA A 782 -28.99 28.10 -0.69
CA ALA A 782 -28.71 28.79 0.57
C ALA A 782 -29.73 29.91 0.88
N PHE A 783 -30.33 30.51 -0.14
CA PHE A 783 -31.45 31.45 -0.01
C PHE A 783 -32.82 30.80 0.13
N GLY A 784 -32.91 29.46 0.15
CA GLY A 784 -34.18 28.74 0.28
C GLY A 784 -35.06 28.79 -0.96
N THR A 785 -34.49 29.08 -2.13
CA THR A 785 -35.19 29.14 -3.43
C THR A 785 -34.62 28.10 -4.42
N PRO A 786 -34.73 26.78 -4.13
CA PRO A 786 -34.16 25.72 -4.96
C PRO A 786 -34.76 25.68 -6.38
N GLU A 787 -35.95 26.26 -6.59
CA GLU A 787 -36.62 26.38 -7.89
C GLU A 787 -35.94 27.38 -8.83
N LYS A 788 -35.02 28.20 -8.34
CA LYS A 788 -34.22 29.17 -9.12
C LYS A 788 -32.85 28.65 -9.54
N GLN A 789 -32.54 27.40 -9.20
CA GLN A 789 -31.36 26.71 -9.71
C GLN A 789 -31.43 26.57 -11.23
N ILE A 790 -30.28 26.60 -11.89
CA ILE A 790 -30.18 26.37 -13.32
C ILE A 790 -29.95 24.87 -13.53
N LEU A 791 -31.03 24.16 -13.85
CA LEU A 791 -31.04 22.72 -14.10
C LEU A 791 -31.10 22.47 -15.60
N ILE A 792 -30.04 21.90 -16.16
CA ILE A 792 -29.90 21.64 -17.60
C ILE A 792 -29.93 20.14 -17.85
N GLU A 793 -30.92 19.67 -18.61
CA GLU A 793 -31.04 18.26 -18.98
C GLU A 793 -29.95 17.84 -20.00
N PRO A 794 -29.30 16.68 -19.83
CA PRO A 794 -28.32 16.14 -20.77
C PRO A 794 -28.99 15.48 -21.99
N ILE A 795 -29.81 16.25 -22.71
CA ILE A 795 -30.68 15.80 -23.82
C ILE A 795 -29.92 14.95 -24.85
N PHE A 796 -28.68 15.34 -25.22
CA PHE A 796 -27.88 14.56 -26.18
C PHE A 796 -27.52 13.16 -25.66
N ALA A 797 -27.21 13.02 -24.37
CA ALA A 797 -26.89 11.72 -23.78
C ALA A 797 -28.17 10.89 -23.54
N GLN A 798 -29.29 11.53 -23.17
CA GLN A 798 -30.60 10.87 -23.07
C GLN A 798 -31.08 10.36 -24.44
N TRP A 799 -30.86 11.14 -25.50
CA TRP A 799 -31.08 10.72 -26.89
C TRP A 799 -30.20 9.51 -27.26
N VAL A 800 -28.92 9.48 -26.86
CA VAL A 800 -28.06 8.31 -27.05
C VAL A 800 -28.62 7.09 -26.29
N GLN A 801 -29.09 7.21 -25.05
CA GLN A 801 -29.74 6.09 -24.34
C GLN A 801 -30.99 5.60 -25.09
N SER A 802 -31.79 6.51 -25.64
CA SER A 802 -33.01 6.16 -26.39
C SER A 802 -32.71 5.57 -27.77
N ALA A 803 -31.65 6.02 -28.44
CA ALA A 803 -31.13 5.40 -29.66
C ALA A 803 -30.69 3.94 -29.43
N HIS A 804 -30.22 3.63 -28.21
CA HIS A 804 -29.91 2.27 -27.75
C HIS A 804 -31.13 1.48 -27.24
N GLY A 805 -32.35 2.00 -27.34
CA GLY A 805 -33.57 1.25 -26.99
C GLY A 805 -34.16 1.54 -25.61
N LYS A 806 -33.61 2.53 -24.88
CA LYS A 806 -34.22 2.96 -23.61
C LYS A 806 -35.46 3.83 -23.86
N THR A 807 -36.59 3.37 -23.36
CA THR A 807 -37.92 3.96 -23.66
C THR A 807 -38.31 5.08 -22.70
N SER A 808 -37.70 5.17 -21.52
CA SER A 808 -38.08 6.09 -20.43
C SER A 808 -38.07 7.58 -20.78
N TYR A 809 -37.38 7.98 -21.85
CA TYR A 809 -37.26 9.37 -22.30
C TYR A 809 -38.23 9.77 -23.42
N GLY A 810 -38.91 8.81 -24.05
CA GLY A 810 -39.94 9.09 -25.06
C GLY A 810 -39.46 9.71 -26.39
N PHE A 811 -38.18 9.61 -26.76
CA PHE A 811 -37.68 10.16 -28.03
C PHE A 811 -38.14 9.39 -29.28
N ASP A 812 -38.47 8.09 -29.17
CA ASP A 812 -38.88 7.20 -30.28
C ASP A 812 -37.89 7.21 -31.47
N VAL A 813 -36.64 6.83 -31.22
CA VAL A 813 -35.53 6.86 -32.19
C VAL A 813 -34.74 5.55 -32.25
N LEU A 814 -34.36 5.14 -33.46
CA LEU A 814 -33.53 3.97 -33.75
C LEU A 814 -34.04 2.69 -33.04
N LEU A 815 -33.36 2.22 -31.98
CA LEU A 815 -33.74 0.97 -31.29
C LEU A 815 -34.88 1.15 -30.28
N SER A 816 -35.26 2.37 -29.89
CA SER A 816 -36.50 2.60 -29.11
C SER A 816 -37.74 2.61 -30.00
N SER A 817 -37.57 2.77 -31.31
CA SER A 817 -38.66 2.76 -32.27
C SER A 817 -38.90 1.35 -32.84
N THR A 818 -40.01 0.73 -32.45
CA THR A 818 -40.37 -0.65 -32.82
C THR A 818 -40.59 -0.85 -34.33
N ASN A 819 -40.78 0.24 -35.09
CA ASN A 819 -40.94 0.23 -36.54
C ASN A 819 -39.62 0.52 -37.30
N GLY A 820 -38.53 0.86 -36.58
CA GLY A 820 -37.26 1.29 -37.19
C GLY A 820 -36.52 0.16 -37.94
N PRO A 821 -35.79 0.45 -39.03
CA PRO A 821 -34.97 -0.55 -39.72
C PRO A 821 -33.92 -1.20 -38.80
N ALA A 822 -33.32 -0.43 -37.90
CA ALA A 822 -32.35 -0.91 -36.91
C ALA A 822 -32.97 -1.90 -35.92
N PHE A 823 -34.20 -1.62 -35.45
CA PHE A 823 -34.96 -2.52 -34.58
C PHE A 823 -35.28 -3.84 -35.30
N ASN A 824 -35.82 -3.75 -36.52
CA ASN A 824 -36.19 -4.92 -37.30
C ASN A 824 -34.99 -5.83 -37.64
N ALA A 825 -33.80 -5.26 -37.86
CA ALA A 825 -32.58 -6.04 -38.14
C ALA A 825 -32.10 -6.87 -36.93
N GLY A 826 -32.30 -6.41 -35.70
CA GLY A 826 -31.86 -7.10 -34.48
C GLY A 826 -32.91 -8.00 -33.82
N ARG A 827 -34.20 -7.80 -34.16
CA ARG A 827 -35.37 -8.30 -33.41
C ARG A 827 -35.39 -9.82 -33.13
N SER A 828 -34.80 -10.64 -33.98
CA SER A 828 -34.78 -12.11 -33.83
C SER A 828 -33.46 -12.69 -33.34
N ILE A 829 -32.53 -11.85 -32.86
CA ILE A 829 -31.18 -12.27 -32.45
C ILE A 829 -30.91 -11.74 -31.03
N TRP A 830 -30.12 -10.67 -30.89
CA TRP A 830 -29.66 -10.13 -29.60
C TRP A 830 -30.57 -9.05 -29.02
N LEU A 831 -31.41 -8.43 -29.87
CA LEU A 831 -32.14 -7.22 -29.49
C LEU A 831 -33.19 -7.45 -28.38
N PRO A 832 -33.93 -8.59 -28.30
CA PRO A 832 -34.87 -8.82 -27.21
C PRO A 832 -34.19 -8.88 -25.83
N GLY A 833 -33.07 -9.58 -25.70
CA GLY A 833 -32.31 -9.65 -24.45
C GLY A 833 -31.72 -8.30 -24.05
N TRP A 834 -31.18 -7.56 -25.04
CA TRP A 834 -30.69 -6.20 -24.85
C TRP A 834 -31.79 -5.21 -24.40
N LEU A 835 -32.94 -5.21 -25.07
CA LEU A 835 -34.06 -4.32 -24.75
C LEU A 835 -34.65 -4.59 -23.36
N ASN A 836 -34.66 -5.84 -22.92
CA ASN A 836 -35.00 -6.20 -21.55
C ASN A 836 -34.01 -5.55 -20.57
N ALA A 837 -32.72 -5.82 -20.73
CA ALA A 837 -31.68 -5.32 -19.83
C ALA A 837 -31.61 -3.78 -19.75
N VAL A 838 -31.70 -3.07 -20.88
CA VAL A 838 -31.55 -1.59 -20.93
C VAL A 838 -32.78 -0.81 -20.43
N ASN A 839 -33.94 -1.48 -20.28
CA ASN A 839 -35.14 -0.89 -19.69
C ASN A 839 -35.41 -1.38 -18.26
N GLU A 840 -34.56 -2.26 -17.71
CA GLU A 840 -34.65 -2.73 -16.34
C GLU A 840 -33.89 -1.81 -15.38
N ASN A 841 -34.60 -1.18 -14.44
CA ASN A 841 -34.03 -0.20 -13.50
C ASN A 841 -33.21 -0.83 -12.35
N SER A 842 -33.03 -2.15 -12.32
CA SER A 842 -32.32 -2.87 -11.25
C SER A 842 -30.80 -2.96 -11.48
N ASN A 843 -30.34 -2.70 -12.71
CA ASN A 843 -28.96 -2.89 -13.14
C ASN A 843 -28.29 -1.56 -13.57
N SER A 844 -26.98 -1.61 -13.89
CA SER A 844 -26.18 -0.44 -14.25
C SER A 844 -26.05 -0.14 -15.75
N LEU A 845 -26.78 -0.85 -16.62
CA LEU A 845 -26.74 -0.66 -18.07
C LEU A 845 -27.49 0.63 -18.46
N PHE A 846 -26.75 1.64 -18.91
CA PHE A 846 -27.31 2.96 -19.26
C PHE A 846 -28.21 3.54 -18.15
N LEU A 847 -27.66 3.70 -16.94
CA LEU A 847 -28.34 4.38 -15.82
C LEU A 847 -29.00 5.70 -16.24
N THR A 848 -30.18 5.97 -15.69
CA THR A 848 -30.91 7.22 -15.92
C THR A 848 -30.06 8.43 -15.51
N ILE A 849 -30.01 9.43 -16.39
CA ILE A 849 -29.24 10.67 -16.26
C ILE A 849 -30.13 11.91 -16.31
N GLY A 850 -29.76 12.95 -15.55
CA GLY A 850 -30.43 14.24 -15.44
C GLY A 850 -29.45 15.40 -15.16
N PRO A 851 -29.90 16.52 -14.54
CA PRO A 851 -29.11 17.75 -14.42
C PRO A 851 -27.85 17.63 -13.56
N GLY A 852 -27.87 16.80 -12.53
CA GLY A 852 -26.71 16.48 -11.71
C GLY A 852 -25.58 15.81 -12.52
N ASP A 853 -25.97 14.86 -13.38
CA ASP A 853 -25.06 14.21 -14.32
C ASP A 853 -24.49 15.21 -15.33
N PHE A 854 -25.33 16.11 -15.88
CA PHE A 854 -24.90 17.12 -16.82
C PHE A 854 -23.73 17.96 -16.27
N LEU A 855 -23.88 18.50 -15.05
CA LEU A 855 -22.87 19.37 -14.44
C LEU A 855 -21.56 18.62 -14.17
N VAL A 856 -21.63 17.40 -13.64
CA VAL A 856 -20.41 16.65 -13.32
C VAL A 856 -19.69 16.11 -14.57
N HIS A 857 -20.40 15.79 -15.65
CA HIS A 857 -19.74 15.49 -16.94
C HIS A 857 -19.01 16.71 -17.52
N HIS A 858 -19.51 17.94 -17.30
CA HIS A 858 -18.78 19.16 -17.68
C HIS A 858 -17.57 19.41 -16.77
N ALA A 859 -17.63 19.06 -15.49
CA ALA A 859 -16.47 19.08 -14.59
C ALA A 859 -15.40 18.05 -15.00
N ILE A 860 -15.82 16.83 -15.37
CA ILE A 860 -14.93 15.81 -15.92
C ILE A 860 -14.30 16.30 -17.24
N ALA A 861 -15.09 16.91 -18.13
CA ALA A 861 -14.57 17.51 -19.36
C ALA A 861 -13.55 18.63 -19.08
N LEU A 862 -13.80 19.51 -18.12
CA LEU A 862 -12.84 20.53 -17.65
C LEU A 862 -11.52 19.89 -17.20
N GLY A 863 -11.60 18.84 -16.37
CA GLY A 863 -10.44 18.11 -15.87
C GLY A 863 -9.62 17.48 -17.00
N LEU A 864 -10.29 16.78 -17.93
CA LEU A 864 -9.65 16.15 -19.08
C LEU A 864 -8.99 17.17 -20.02
N HIS A 865 -9.68 18.27 -20.38
CA HIS A 865 -9.12 19.30 -21.25
C HIS A 865 -7.94 20.02 -20.58
N THR A 866 -8.00 20.28 -19.27
CA THR A 866 -6.92 20.97 -18.54
C THR A 866 -5.70 20.06 -18.32
N THR A 867 -5.92 18.78 -18.02
CA THR A 867 -4.84 17.78 -17.98
C THR A 867 -4.17 17.65 -19.35
N THR A 868 -4.97 17.58 -20.42
CA THR A 868 -4.48 17.51 -21.81
C THR A 868 -3.71 18.77 -22.19
N LEU A 869 -4.20 19.96 -21.85
CA LEU A 869 -3.52 21.24 -22.06
C LEU A 869 -2.11 21.24 -21.46
N ILE A 870 -1.97 20.81 -20.20
CA ILE A 870 -0.68 20.81 -19.50
C ILE A 870 0.29 19.82 -20.16
N LEU A 871 -0.18 18.60 -20.46
CA LEU A 871 0.62 17.54 -21.10
C LEU A 871 1.05 17.92 -22.53
N VAL A 872 0.10 18.37 -23.36
CA VAL A 872 0.35 18.79 -24.75
C VAL A 872 1.28 20.00 -24.79
N LYS A 873 1.03 21.04 -23.97
CA LYS A 873 1.92 22.20 -23.88
C LYS A 873 3.32 21.80 -23.39
N GLY A 874 3.41 20.88 -22.43
CA GLY A 874 4.66 20.30 -21.97
C GLY A 874 5.48 19.64 -23.09
N ALA A 875 4.83 18.86 -23.95
CA ALA A 875 5.45 18.20 -25.09
C ALA A 875 5.82 19.16 -26.24
N LEU A 876 4.94 20.10 -26.60
CA LEU A 876 5.15 21.02 -27.73
C LEU A 876 6.17 22.14 -27.40
N ASP A 877 6.32 22.53 -26.13
CA ASP A 877 7.37 23.44 -25.65
C ASP A 877 8.61 22.72 -25.11
N ALA A 878 8.72 21.39 -25.29
CA ALA A 878 9.83 20.59 -24.81
C ALA A 878 11.16 20.95 -25.46
N ARG A 879 11.16 21.18 -26.78
CA ARG A 879 12.36 21.54 -27.55
C ARG A 879 12.80 23.00 -27.36
N GLY A 880 11.84 23.89 -27.13
CA GLY A 880 12.08 25.32 -27.06
C GLY A 880 10.79 26.14 -26.97
N SER A 881 10.91 27.31 -26.32
CA SER A 881 9.83 28.27 -26.09
C SER A 881 10.39 29.70 -26.16
N LYS A 882 9.54 30.72 -26.25
CA LYS A 882 10.01 32.13 -26.32
C LYS A 882 10.85 32.57 -25.11
N LEU A 883 10.63 31.98 -23.93
CA LEU A 883 11.35 32.29 -22.69
C LEU A 883 12.69 31.52 -22.56
N MET A 884 12.80 30.36 -23.19
CA MET A 884 13.96 29.47 -23.22
C MET A 884 13.96 28.71 -24.56
N PRO A 885 14.59 29.26 -25.61
CA PRO A 885 14.55 28.69 -26.97
C PRO A 885 15.39 27.41 -27.13
N ASP A 886 16.43 27.28 -26.31
CA ASP A 886 17.48 26.26 -26.27
C ASP A 886 17.14 25.06 -25.36
N LYS A 887 15.87 24.92 -24.95
CA LYS A 887 15.44 23.94 -23.94
C LYS A 887 15.84 22.50 -24.23
N LYS A 888 15.84 22.08 -25.50
CA LYS A 888 16.29 20.74 -25.94
C LYS A 888 17.68 20.37 -25.41
N ASP A 889 18.57 21.34 -25.26
CA ASP A 889 19.99 21.12 -24.93
C ASP A 889 20.20 20.82 -23.42
N PHE A 890 19.15 20.99 -22.60
CA PHE A 890 19.11 20.69 -21.16
C PHE A 890 18.43 19.35 -20.83
N GLY A 891 17.85 18.67 -21.83
CA GLY A 891 17.14 17.40 -21.65
C GLY A 891 15.74 17.53 -21.03
N TYR A 892 15.14 16.39 -20.66
CA TYR A 892 13.74 16.32 -20.20
C TYR A 892 13.51 16.90 -18.80
N SER A 893 14.46 16.69 -17.89
CA SER A 893 14.31 16.91 -16.45
C SER A 893 15.45 17.76 -15.90
N PHE A 894 15.16 19.03 -15.64
CA PHE A 894 16.09 20.00 -15.07
C PHE A 894 15.35 21.03 -14.19
N PRO A 895 16.01 21.71 -13.23
CA PRO A 895 15.31 22.49 -12.21
C PRO A 895 14.59 23.76 -12.70
N CYS A 896 15.32 24.57 -13.48
CA CYS A 896 15.00 25.88 -14.04
C CYS A 896 16.21 26.36 -14.86
N ASP A 897 16.08 27.49 -15.58
CA ASP A 897 17.18 28.28 -16.16
C ASP A 897 17.44 29.57 -15.35
N GLY A 898 17.47 29.42 -14.02
CA GLY A 898 17.75 30.50 -13.06
C GLY A 898 16.62 31.54 -12.86
N PRO A 899 16.86 32.52 -11.97
CA PRO A 899 15.88 33.55 -11.61
C PRO A 899 15.81 34.72 -12.62
N GLY A 900 16.64 34.71 -13.67
CA GLY A 900 16.65 35.74 -14.70
C GLY A 900 15.36 35.77 -15.54
N ARG A 901 15.22 36.81 -16.37
CA ARG A 901 14.12 36.96 -17.35
C ARG A 901 12.69 36.89 -16.75
N GLY A 902 12.55 37.20 -15.47
CA GLY A 902 11.28 37.13 -14.72
C GLY A 902 11.11 35.87 -13.86
N GLY A 903 12.05 34.93 -13.92
CA GLY A 903 12.00 33.64 -13.24
C GLY A 903 11.58 32.51 -14.17
N THR A 904 12.32 31.39 -14.13
CA THR A 904 12.10 30.23 -15.02
C THR A 904 11.80 28.94 -14.23
N CYS A 905 11.14 29.08 -13.09
CA CYS A 905 10.65 27.95 -12.29
C CYS A 905 9.71 27.07 -13.13
N ASP A 906 9.81 25.75 -12.93
CA ASP A 906 8.88 24.75 -13.47
C ASP A 906 8.73 24.79 -15.01
N ILE A 907 9.84 25.09 -15.70
CA ILE A 907 9.90 25.32 -17.16
C ILE A 907 10.21 24.06 -17.98
N SER A 908 10.69 22.98 -17.35
CA SER A 908 11.06 21.74 -18.05
C SER A 908 9.83 20.94 -18.49
N ALA A 909 10.01 20.01 -19.43
CA ALA A 909 8.91 19.14 -19.84
C ALA A 909 8.54 18.13 -18.73
N TRP A 910 9.50 17.73 -17.89
CA TRP A 910 9.25 16.95 -16.69
C TRP A 910 8.38 17.70 -15.67
N ASP A 911 8.58 19.02 -15.52
CA ASP A 911 7.75 19.84 -14.62
C ASP A 911 6.29 19.93 -15.11
N ALA A 912 6.06 19.92 -16.42
CA ALA A 912 4.71 19.83 -16.99
C ALA A 912 4.05 18.48 -16.69
N PHE A 913 4.78 17.36 -16.76
CA PHE A 913 4.30 16.06 -16.29
C PHE A 913 3.94 16.10 -14.79
N TYR A 914 4.82 16.66 -13.95
CA TYR A 914 4.59 16.83 -12.52
C TYR A 914 3.30 17.62 -12.21
N LEU A 915 3.06 18.73 -12.92
CA LEU A 915 1.83 19.52 -12.81
C LEU A 915 0.59 18.76 -13.32
N ALA A 916 0.73 17.98 -14.39
CA ALA A 916 -0.37 17.21 -14.97
C ALA A 916 -0.86 16.08 -14.05
N VAL A 917 0.01 15.47 -13.24
CA VAL A 917 -0.40 14.40 -12.30
C VAL A 917 -1.37 14.93 -11.24
N PHE A 918 -1.22 16.17 -10.75
CA PHE A 918 -2.22 16.76 -9.84
C PHE A 918 -3.59 16.90 -10.51
N TRP A 919 -3.62 17.37 -11.77
CA TRP A 919 -4.86 17.51 -12.54
C TRP A 919 -5.47 16.15 -12.90
N MET A 920 -4.64 15.15 -13.21
CA MET A 920 -5.09 13.78 -13.43
C MET A 920 -5.75 13.20 -12.16
N LEU A 921 -5.07 13.26 -11.01
CA LEU A 921 -5.62 12.78 -9.73
C LEU A 921 -6.95 13.45 -9.40
N ASN A 922 -7.04 14.78 -9.56
CA ASN A 922 -8.27 15.53 -9.35
C ASN A 922 -9.38 15.13 -10.34
N THR A 923 -9.05 14.95 -11.63
CA THR A 923 -10.02 14.56 -12.67
C THR A 923 -10.55 13.15 -12.42
N ILE A 924 -9.68 12.19 -12.13
CA ILE A 924 -10.09 10.81 -11.79
C ILE A 924 -10.86 10.82 -10.46
N GLY A 925 -10.47 11.64 -9.49
CA GLY A 925 -11.23 11.88 -8.27
C GLY A 925 -12.68 12.32 -8.56
N TRP A 926 -12.90 13.29 -9.43
CA TRP A 926 -14.25 13.70 -9.86
C TRP A 926 -15.01 12.57 -10.55
N VAL A 927 -14.37 11.82 -11.46
CA VAL A 927 -14.96 10.65 -12.15
C VAL A 927 -15.40 9.57 -11.15
N THR A 928 -14.55 9.24 -10.17
CA THR A 928 -14.84 8.16 -9.21
C THR A 928 -15.80 8.61 -8.12
N PHE A 929 -15.75 9.87 -7.68
CA PHE A 929 -16.73 10.44 -6.74
C PHE A 929 -18.14 10.42 -7.35
N TYR A 930 -18.28 10.83 -8.60
CA TYR A 930 -19.53 10.76 -9.35
C TYR A 930 -20.05 9.33 -9.44
N TRP A 931 -19.22 8.42 -9.97
CA TRP A 931 -19.60 7.03 -10.16
C TRP A 931 -20.04 6.39 -8.84
N HIS A 932 -19.28 6.61 -7.76
CA HIS A 932 -19.52 6.02 -6.45
C HIS A 932 -20.79 6.57 -5.77
N TRP A 933 -21.03 7.88 -5.81
CA TRP A 933 -22.24 8.45 -5.21
C TRP A 933 -23.51 8.02 -5.96
N LYS A 934 -23.45 8.00 -7.30
CA LYS A 934 -24.56 7.54 -8.14
C LYS A 934 -24.88 6.06 -7.90
N HIS A 935 -23.87 5.21 -7.72
CA HIS A 935 -24.10 3.80 -7.41
C HIS A 935 -24.57 3.58 -5.97
N ILE A 936 -24.01 4.27 -4.96
CA ILE A 936 -24.50 4.19 -3.58
C ILE A 936 -26.00 4.54 -3.50
N THR A 937 -26.44 5.61 -4.16
CA THR A 937 -27.85 6.03 -4.11
C THR A 937 -28.77 5.07 -4.86
N LEU A 938 -28.30 4.46 -5.96
CA LEU A 938 -28.98 3.36 -6.65
C LEU A 938 -29.13 2.12 -5.75
N TRP A 939 -28.03 1.63 -5.15
CA TRP A 939 -28.02 0.45 -4.29
C TRP A 939 -28.81 0.63 -2.98
N GLN A 940 -28.96 1.88 -2.50
CA GLN A 940 -29.86 2.21 -1.39
C GLN A 940 -31.33 2.35 -1.80
N GLY A 941 -31.67 2.25 -3.09
CA GLY A 941 -33.02 2.50 -3.60
C GLY A 941 -33.47 3.96 -3.52
N ASN A 942 -32.56 4.91 -3.31
CA ASN A 942 -32.86 6.34 -3.14
C ASN A 942 -32.09 7.22 -4.14
N VAL A 943 -32.35 7.00 -5.43
CA VAL A 943 -31.76 7.79 -6.54
C VAL A 943 -32.14 9.28 -6.45
N SER A 944 -33.26 9.62 -5.80
CA SER A 944 -33.68 11.03 -5.61
C SER A 944 -32.61 11.88 -4.92
N GLN A 945 -31.90 11.32 -3.92
CA GLN A 945 -30.83 12.02 -3.21
C GLN A 945 -29.73 12.49 -4.16
N PHE A 946 -29.31 11.66 -5.12
CA PHE A 946 -28.31 12.08 -6.11
C PHE A 946 -28.90 13.11 -7.08
N ASN A 947 -30.09 12.85 -7.62
CA ASN A 947 -30.71 13.73 -8.63
C ASN A 947 -30.94 15.16 -8.11
N GLU A 948 -31.33 15.30 -6.84
CA GLU A 948 -31.55 16.60 -6.20
C GLU A 948 -30.24 17.22 -5.71
N SER A 949 -29.47 16.50 -4.87
CA SER A 949 -28.31 17.09 -4.17
C SER A 949 -27.05 17.26 -5.03
N SER A 950 -26.87 16.53 -6.14
CA SER A 950 -25.63 16.62 -6.93
C SER A 950 -25.52 17.88 -7.80
N THR A 951 -26.56 18.71 -7.84
CA THR A 951 -26.65 19.94 -8.64
C THR A 951 -25.94 21.15 -8.03
N TYR A 952 -25.52 21.05 -6.75
CA TYR A 952 -24.82 22.08 -5.97
C TYR A 952 -23.72 21.44 -5.08
N LEU A 953 -22.62 22.14 -4.80
CA LEU A 953 -21.42 21.56 -4.15
C LEU A 953 -21.65 21.19 -2.68
N MET A 954 -22.52 21.90 -1.96
CA MET A 954 -22.87 21.54 -0.58
C MET A 954 -23.50 20.14 -0.49
N GLY A 955 -24.14 19.63 -1.55
CA GLY A 955 -24.68 18.27 -1.59
C GLY A 955 -23.58 17.21 -1.66
N TRP A 956 -22.57 17.43 -2.51
CA TRP A 956 -21.37 16.59 -2.56
C TRP A 956 -20.61 16.59 -1.22
N LEU A 957 -20.57 17.71 -0.51
CA LEU A 957 -19.95 17.78 0.82
C LEU A 957 -20.78 17.05 1.90
N ARG A 958 -22.08 17.33 1.97
CA ARG A 958 -22.98 16.85 3.04
C ARG A 958 -23.45 15.41 2.84
N ASP A 959 -24.03 15.15 1.68
CA ASP A 959 -24.78 13.91 1.40
C ASP A 959 -23.90 12.81 0.80
N TYR A 960 -22.76 13.19 0.23
CA TYR A 960 -21.73 12.25 -0.20
C TYR A 960 -20.57 12.13 0.80
N LEU A 961 -19.71 13.13 0.94
CA LEU A 961 -18.49 12.99 1.74
C LEU A 961 -18.77 12.81 3.24
N TRP A 962 -19.52 13.72 3.85
CA TRP A 962 -19.81 13.68 5.28
C TRP A 962 -20.66 12.47 5.66
N LEU A 963 -21.84 12.29 5.03
CA LEU A 963 -22.77 11.22 5.35
C LEU A 963 -22.13 9.82 5.23
N ASN A 964 -21.39 9.56 4.15
CA ASN A 964 -20.82 8.23 3.90
C ASN A 964 -19.52 7.99 4.70
N SER A 965 -18.87 9.04 5.24
CA SER A 965 -17.73 8.88 6.14
C SER A 965 -18.10 8.32 7.52
N SER A 966 -19.39 8.34 7.90
CA SER A 966 -19.84 8.01 9.27
C SER A 966 -19.42 6.62 9.75
N GLN A 967 -19.50 5.58 8.90
CA GLN A 967 -19.09 4.22 9.29
C GLN A 967 -17.57 4.07 9.30
N LEU A 968 -16.87 4.68 8.34
CA LEU A 968 -15.41 4.73 8.27
C LEU A 968 -14.81 5.32 9.56
N ILE A 969 -15.24 6.51 9.98
CA ILE A 969 -14.68 7.19 11.16
C ILE A 969 -15.06 6.51 12.48
N ASN A 970 -16.04 5.59 12.47
CA ASN A 970 -16.41 4.74 13.59
C ASN A 970 -15.85 3.31 13.48
N GLY A 971 -14.91 3.05 12.56
CA GLY A 971 -14.19 1.78 12.49
C GLY A 971 -13.47 1.43 13.80
N TYR A 972 -13.00 2.45 14.52
CA TYR A 972 -12.67 2.38 15.94
C TYR A 972 -13.13 3.67 16.64
N ASN A 973 -13.55 3.59 17.90
CA ASN A 973 -13.98 4.73 18.70
C ASN A 973 -13.72 4.44 20.21
N PRO A 974 -14.03 5.37 21.14
CA PRO A 974 -13.77 5.14 22.58
C PRO A 974 -14.50 3.95 23.23
N PHE A 975 -15.47 3.35 22.54
CA PHE A 975 -16.26 2.21 23.03
C PHE A 975 -15.79 0.86 22.46
N GLY A 976 -15.00 0.85 21.39
CA GLY A 976 -14.52 -0.40 20.79
C GLY A 976 -13.94 -0.24 19.37
N THR A 977 -13.70 -1.39 18.75
CA THR A 977 -13.18 -1.52 17.38
C THR A 977 -14.02 -2.52 16.59
N ASN A 978 -14.08 -2.37 15.28
CA ASN A 978 -14.74 -3.31 14.37
C ASN A 978 -13.88 -3.57 13.13
N SER A 979 -14.37 -4.41 12.21
CA SER A 979 -13.64 -4.81 10.98
C SER A 979 -13.29 -3.67 10.02
N LEU A 980 -13.86 -2.46 10.20
CA LEU A 980 -13.51 -1.27 9.42
C LEU A 980 -12.33 -0.46 10.02
N SER A 981 -11.82 -0.85 11.19
CA SER A 981 -10.74 -0.14 11.89
C SER A 981 -9.45 0.02 11.08
N VAL A 982 -9.08 -0.99 10.26
CA VAL A 982 -7.93 -0.90 9.35
C VAL A 982 -8.12 0.21 8.30
N TRP A 983 -9.34 0.37 7.78
CA TRP A 983 -9.67 1.44 6.83
C TRP A 983 -9.72 2.79 7.52
N ALA A 984 -10.28 2.88 8.73
CA ALA A 984 -10.26 4.10 9.54
C ALA A 984 -8.82 4.60 9.80
N TRP A 985 -7.91 3.67 10.12
CA TRP A 985 -6.49 3.97 10.31
C TRP A 985 -5.82 4.36 8.98
N MET A 986 -6.06 3.60 7.90
CA MET A 986 -5.52 3.89 6.56
C MET A 986 -6.00 5.24 6.02
N PHE A 987 -7.22 5.67 6.35
CA PHE A 987 -7.76 6.98 5.98
C PHE A 987 -6.98 8.12 6.64
N LEU A 988 -6.68 8.02 7.94
CA LEU A 988 -5.84 9.01 8.63
C LEU A 988 -4.37 8.95 8.18
N PHE A 989 -3.85 7.75 7.92
CA PHE A 989 -2.52 7.57 7.34
C PHE A 989 -2.41 8.21 5.95
N GLY A 990 -3.42 8.06 5.09
CA GLY A 990 -3.52 8.72 3.80
C GLY A 990 -3.45 10.24 3.93
N HIS A 991 -4.20 10.83 4.87
CA HIS A 991 -4.12 12.27 5.17
C HIS A 991 -2.74 12.70 5.66
N LEU A 992 -2.09 11.92 6.52
CA LEU A 992 -0.73 12.18 7.01
C LEU A 992 0.30 12.17 5.87
N VAL A 993 0.27 11.15 5.01
CA VAL A 993 1.17 11.02 3.87
C VAL A 993 0.92 12.15 2.85
N TRP A 994 -0.34 12.46 2.56
CA TRP A 994 -0.73 13.57 1.69
C TRP A 994 -0.20 14.91 2.20
N ALA A 995 -0.45 15.24 3.48
CA ALA A 995 0.04 16.47 4.11
C ALA A 995 1.58 16.51 4.23
N THR A 996 2.24 15.35 4.37
CA THR A 996 3.71 15.25 4.31
C THR A 996 4.24 15.63 2.93
N GLY A 997 3.48 15.33 1.85
CA GLY A 997 3.79 15.82 0.50
C GLY A 997 3.88 17.34 0.42
N PHE A 998 2.97 18.07 1.08
CA PHE A 998 2.94 19.54 1.08
C PHE A 998 4.23 20.16 1.63
N MET A 999 4.92 19.49 2.57
CA MET A 999 6.22 19.95 3.06
C MET A 999 7.23 20.11 1.92
N PHE A 1000 7.35 19.11 1.04
CA PHE A 1000 8.28 19.12 -0.09
C PHE A 1000 7.82 20.00 -1.25
N LEU A 1001 6.51 20.18 -1.42
CA LEU A 1001 5.92 20.97 -2.50
C LEU A 1001 5.97 22.49 -2.22
N ILE A 1002 5.78 22.89 -0.96
CA ILE A 1002 5.76 24.30 -0.55
C ILE A 1002 7.16 24.79 -0.15
N SER A 1003 7.89 24.04 0.68
CA SER A 1003 9.18 24.50 1.21
C SER A 1003 10.34 24.01 0.34
N TRP A 1004 11.08 24.95 -0.26
CA TRP A 1004 12.06 24.66 -1.29
C TRP A 1004 13.49 24.50 -0.75
N ARG A 1005 14.36 23.94 -1.59
CA ARG A 1005 15.69 23.40 -1.24
C ARG A 1005 16.56 24.30 -0.35
N GLY A 1006 16.59 25.61 -0.59
CA GLY A 1006 17.52 26.53 0.07
C GLY A 1006 17.42 26.48 1.60
N TYR A 1007 16.21 26.60 2.13
CA TYR A 1007 15.92 26.52 3.56
C TYR A 1007 16.43 25.21 4.20
N TRP A 1008 16.18 24.08 3.53
CA TRP A 1008 16.63 22.76 4.02
C TRP A 1008 18.15 22.57 3.92
N GLN A 1009 18.80 23.18 2.93
CA GLN A 1009 20.25 23.12 2.77
C GLN A 1009 20.95 23.89 3.90
N GLU A 1010 20.51 25.11 4.20
CA GLU A 1010 21.03 25.90 5.34
C GLU A 1010 20.81 25.16 6.67
N LEU A 1011 19.63 24.57 6.88
CA LEU A 1011 19.35 23.76 8.07
C LEU A 1011 20.31 22.56 8.18
N ILE A 1012 20.51 21.81 7.09
CA ILE A 1012 21.44 20.67 7.05
C ILE A 1012 22.88 21.10 7.33
N GLU A 1013 23.31 22.28 6.87
CA GLU A 1013 24.63 22.83 7.18
C GLU A 1013 24.81 23.12 8.68
N THR A 1014 23.78 23.64 9.36
CA THR A 1014 23.82 23.78 10.83
C THR A 1014 23.90 22.44 11.56
N LEU A 1015 23.23 21.40 11.04
CA LEU A 1015 23.30 20.04 11.60
C LEU A 1015 24.66 19.38 11.36
N ALA A 1016 25.26 19.57 10.18
CA ALA A 1016 26.61 19.09 9.86
C ALA A 1016 27.66 19.76 10.76
N TRP A 1017 27.56 21.09 10.95
CA TRP A 1017 28.39 21.83 11.90
C TRP A 1017 28.21 21.30 13.33
N ALA A 1018 26.96 21.07 13.77
CA ALA A 1018 26.70 20.55 15.11
C ALA A 1018 27.30 19.15 15.31
N HIS A 1019 27.18 18.26 14.31
CA HIS A 1019 27.75 16.92 14.32
C HIS A 1019 29.29 16.94 14.44
N GLU A 1020 29.97 17.73 13.61
CA GLU A 1020 31.45 17.86 13.66
C GLU A 1020 31.96 18.51 14.95
N ARG A 1021 31.14 19.36 15.60
CA ARG A 1021 31.50 20.07 16.84
C ARG A 1021 31.08 19.35 18.11
N THR A 1022 30.21 18.33 18.05
CA THR A 1022 29.78 17.57 19.22
C THR A 1022 30.83 16.50 19.58
N PRO A 1023 31.50 16.59 20.75
CA PRO A 1023 32.54 15.63 21.12
C PRO A 1023 32.00 14.20 21.21
N LEU A 1024 32.78 13.22 20.76
CA LEU A 1024 32.42 11.81 20.58
C LEU A 1024 31.55 11.52 19.34
N ALA A 1025 30.70 12.44 18.87
CA ALA A 1025 29.97 12.29 17.60
C ALA A 1025 30.89 12.49 16.40
N ASN A 1026 31.82 13.44 16.52
CA ASN A 1026 32.84 13.78 15.53
C ASN A 1026 33.85 12.64 15.21
N LEU A 1027 33.84 11.56 15.99
CA LEU A 1027 34.55 10.31 15.69
C LEU A 1027 33.84 9.49 14.59
N ILE A 1028 32.52 9.62 14.48
CA ILE A 1028 31.69 9.02 13.43
C ILE A 1028 31.58 10.02 12.29
N ARG A 1029 31.99 9.65 11.08
CA ARG A 1029 31.93 10.51 9.89
C ARG A 1029 31.05 9.87 8.82
N TRP A 1030 30.25 10.70 8.14
CA TRP A 1030 29.49 10.26 6.97
C TRP A 1030 30.42 9.91 5.81
N ARG A 1031 30.06 8.88 5.03
CA ARG A 1031 30.77 8.49 3.81
C ARG A 1031 30.45 9.41 2.62
N ASP A 1032 29.19 9.81 2.52
CA ASP A 1032 28.68 10.75 1.53
C ASP A 1032 28.18 12.00 2.26
N LYS A 1033 28.55 13.19 1.78
CA LYS A 1033 28.19 14.46 2.43
C LYS A 1033 26.67 14.65 2.44
N PRO A 1034 26.03 14.93 3.59
CA PRO A 1034 24.61 15.18 3.66
C PRO A 1034 24.26 16.49 2.95
N VAL A 1035 23.32 16.43 2.00
CA VAL A 1035 22.79 17.58 1.27
C VAL A 1035 21.27 17.49 1.19
N ALA A 1036 20.60 18.64 1.09
CA ALA A 1036 19.17 18.66 0.79
C ALA A 1036 18.90 18.05 -0.60
N LEU A 1037 17.74 17.40 -0.75
CA LEU A 1037 17.24 16.88 -2.04
C LEU A 1037 17.38 17.94 -3.13
N SER A 1038 17.69 17.52 -4.36
CA SER A 1038 17.64 18.44 -5.50
C SER A 1038 16.21 18.93 -5.75
N ILE A 1039 16.05 20.03 -6.49
CA ILE A 1039 14.74 20.66 -6.74
C ILE A 1039 13.78 19.66 -7.41
N VAL A 1040 14.23 18.98 -8.47
CA VAL A 1040 13.45 17.94 -9.17
C VAL A 1040 13.11 16.77 -8.24
N GLN A 1041 14.05 16.33 -7.39
CA GLN A 1041 13.78 15.28 -6.40
C GLN A 1041 12.76 15.69 -5.35
N ALA A 1042 12.78 16.94 -4.87
CA ALA A 1042 11.78 17.46 -3.94
C ALA A 1042 10.39 17.49 -4.60
N ARG A 1043 10.28 17.95 -5.86
CA ARG A 1043 9.05 17.87 -6.66
C ARG A 1043 8.55 16.43 -6.78
N LEU A 1044 9.43 15.47 -7.14
CA LEU A 1044 9.07 14.05 -7.30
C LEU A 1044 8.64 13.40 -5.99
N VAL A 1045 9.41 13.59 -4.90
CA VAL A 1045 9.11 13.02 -3.58
C VAL A 1045 7.82 13.64 -3.02
N GLY A 1046 7.62 14.95 -3.18
CA GLY A 1046 6.38 15.63 -2.82
C GLY A 1046 5.17 15.12 -3.60
N LEU A 1047 5.31 14.93 -4.91
CA LEU A 1047 4.26 14.37 -5.77
C LEU A 1047 3.96 12.90 -5.42
N ALA A 1048 4.97 12.09 -5.10
CA ALA A 1048 4.78 10.71 -4.67
C ALA A 1048 3.99 10.63 -3.35
N HIS A 1049 4.35 11.43 -2.35
CA HIS A 1049 3.60 11.53 -1.09
C HIS A 1049 2.16 12.04 -1.31
N PHE A 1050 1.99 13.08 -2.14
CA PHE A 1050 0.66 13.58 -2.50
C PHE A 1050 -0.18 12.47 -3.16
N SER A 1051 0.38 11.75 -4.14
CA SER A 1051 -0.32 10.70 -4.90
C SER A 1051 -0.70 9.50 -4.03
N VAL A 1052 0.24 8.98 -3.23
CA VAL A 1052 0.00 7.85 -2.33
C VAL A 1052 -1.02 8.22 -1.25
N GLY A 1053 -0.88 9.41 -0.65
CA GLY A 1053 -1.82 9.89 0.36
C GLY A 1053 -3.23 10.12 -0.20
N TYR A 1054 -3.35 10.64 -1.42
CA TYR A 1054 -4.63 10.83 -2.12
C TYR A 1054 -5.32 9.48 -2.38
N ILE A 1055 -4.58 8.51 -2.93
CA ILE A 1055 -5.10 7.16 -3.24
C ILE A 1055 -5.49 6.41 -1.97
N PHE A 1056 -4.67 6.39 -0.92
CA PHE A 1056 -4.99 5.70 0.34
C PHE A 1056 -6.17 6.34 1.08
N THR A 1057 -6.27 7.68 1.07
CA THR A 1057 -7.44 8.38 1.61
C THR A 1057 -8.72 7.95 0.88
N TYR A 1058 -8.71 7.94 -0.45
CA TYR A 1058 -9.92 7.59 -1.19
C TYR A 1058 -10.24 6.09 -1.16
N ALA A 1059 -9.25 5.20 -1.27
CA ALA A 1059 -9.46 3.76 -1.21
C ALA A 1059 -10.06 3.30 0.12
N ALA A 1060 -9.55 3.84 1.25
CA ALA A 1060 -10.10 3.57 2.57
C ALA A 1060 -11.56 4.06 2.70
N PHE A 1061 -11.86 5.27 2.19
CA PHE A 1061 -13.22 5.81 2.18
C PHE A 1061 -14.18 4.98 1.32
N LEU A 1062 -13.78 4.68 0.07
CA LEU A 1062 -14.56 3.91 -0.89
C LEU A 1062 -14.97 2.54 -0.33
N ILE A 1063 -13.98 1.78 0.15
CA ILE A 1063 -14.19 0.43 0.67
C ILE A 1063 -15.05 0.48 1.94
N ALA A 1064 -14.67 1.25 2.95
CA ALA A 1064 -15.37 1.24 4.23
C ALA A 1064 -16.78 1.85 4.19
N SER A 1065 -17.03 2.84 3.32
CA SER A 1065 -18.38 3.42 3.18
C SER A 1065 -19.33 2.53 2.38
N THR A 1066 -18.82 1.71 1.46
CA THR A 1066 -19.62 0.69 0.76
C THR A 1066 -19.82 -0.54 1.65
N SER A 1067 -18.74 -1.15 2.15
CA SER A 1067 -18.83 -2.35 2.98
C SER A 1067 -19.48 -2.08 4.34
N GLY A 1068 -19.41 -0.86 4.87
CA GLY A 1068 -20.10 -0.47 6.10
C GLY A 1068 -21.63 -0.31 5.95
N LYS A 1069 -22.16 -0.37 4.72
CA LYS A 1069 -23.60 -0.35 4.41
C LYS A 1069 -24.11 -1.69 3.88
N PHE A 1070 -23.31 -2.38 3.07
CA PHE A 1070 -23.73 -3.53 2.27
C PHE A 1070 -22.89 -4.81 2.50
N GLY A 1071 -21.81 -4.71 3.28
CA GLY A 1071 -20.77 -5.75 3.46
C GLY A 1071 -21.03 -6.69 4.62
#